data_AF-A0A7V2RP23-F1
#
_entry.id   AF-A0A7V2RP23-F1
#
_cell.length_a   1.000
_cell.length_b   1.000
_cell.length_c   1.000
_cell.angle_alpha   90.00
_cell.angle_beta   90.00
_cell.angle_gamma   90.00
#
_symmetry.space_group_name_H-M   'P 1'
#
loop_
_entity.id
_entity.type
_entity.pdbx_description
1 polymer ?
#
loop_
_entity_poly.entity_id
_entity_poly.type
_entity_poly.pdbx_seq_one_letter_code
_entity_poly.pdbx_strand_id
1 'polypeptide(L)'
;MTKTYLLFLLPVFLFLNNISAQQKMPFNKPLNKKKADKIWQEIKSEYGFGEVGIPGYTITHQHISKQSGVHHIYMRQQLNGLEIIGAEAGLHISPNNKLLTSDIRFIKNINNKADVLKTPSLTAVQAVRAAAGQMGYKIKSPLVLLKNKNGGDKKTLVSDGGISLENIPAKLVYQKINGNNVVLAWDISIQELDGENWWSMRVDARTGEIIDKYNQVLKCSFENTCGHAGHEIAGHRIENETPVFLNKNIEAEALSGGTYRVYPLPLQSPHYGDRELVVNPADPVASPFGWHDTDGAAGAEYTTARGNNVHAFENGDHIGFSPDGGASLNFDFPINEVYSEAEQSEAAVTTNLFYWGNVVHDIFYGYGFDEAGGNFQANNYGHGGEERDYLKALSQRGLRCNAFMSTPGDGFSPIMRMFVGNCGAVEHDGSIDNAVIVHEYGHGISIRLTGGAANSACLLNEEQMGEGWSDWFAMMLTMQPGDSATDQRTIANWLFGKPIDGSGIRPYPYTTDLALNPHTYDDIKTAGRPHGIGTVWAAMLWEVTWALTDRYGFDPDLYHGTGGNNMALALVTEGLKLQPCSPGFVDGRDAILAADEALYGGANQCLIWGAFAKRGLGFSADQGSPFDKTDGTEAFDLPPVSTCTGITVLLGNDGQYQLSQADLNMLAGRAPEYSGSTVFTAVPAAFSCADLGENTVALTAEDICGNTNICEAKVTVVPLPASLEIEVQPETCANAGDGQISILTTAACGQTTYSIDGGANANLTGFFDNLPPGEYPVFVKTTGLPGAFELAETVIVEAGAAPGIWYKDADGDGYTDGLVLESCDPVPGYVLEALPGDCDDYNADHFPAQVWYKDADGDGYSDGQTLTACTRTEGYKLAAELLSVETDCDENDPAINPGATETCNGKDDNCNGMADEGLSGESYQGSVAFTSQAQLDAWPACYTSVNGSVTISGAGITDLSALSNLASITGSLTIYYNFSLASLNGLGGLASIGGSLLVYYNFQLADCCAIHGLLNGGVATKLVFYNKTGCNSEAEINAACGAANLLAAPGGSSSTSSFSNIDAQKTMQIFPNPTSGIVTLKLNGSFKTGQLQVFDWTGRAVISQNFKENISQKQLSLEGWGRGMYLVKVQLDGALFTEKIIVENKN
;
A
#
# COMPACT_ATOMS: atom_id res chain seq x y z
N MET A 1 -58.72 -16.46 -56.24
CA MET A 1 -57.61 -17.09 -55.51
C MET A 1 -56.48 -16.04 -55.47
N THR A 2 -56.34 -15.20 -54.45
CA THR A 2 -55.75 -15.43 -53.09
C THR A 2 -54.24 -15.66 -53.12
N LYS A 3 -53.35 -14.94 -52.39
CA LYS A 3 -53.36 -13.72 -51.51
C LYS A 3 -51.90 -13.17 -51.53
N THR A 4 -51.57 -11.86 -51.59
CA THR A 4 -51.50 -10.81 -50.52
C THR A 4 -50.66 -11.25 -49.30
N TYR A 5 -49.64 -10.57 -48.74
CA TYR A 5 -49.04 -9.20 -48.79
C TYR A 5 -47.47 -9.33 -48.78
N LEU A 6 -46.56 -8.37 -49.04
CA LEU A 6 -46.53 -6.94 -49.43
C LEU A 6 -46.66 -5.83 -48.34
N LEU A 7 -45.53 -5.41 -47.72
CA LEU A 7 -45.20 -4.05 -47.17
C LEU A 7 -43.73 -4.06 -46.64
N PHE A 8 -42.76 -3.36 -47.24
CA PHE A 8 -42.34 -1.95 -47.01
C PHE A 8 -41.81 -1.62 -45.59
N LEU A 9 -40.49 -1.38 -45.48
CA LEU A 9 -39.86 -0.67 -44.35
C LEU A 9 -38.72 0.24 -44.83
N LEU A 10 -38.89 1.54 -44.57
CA LEU A 10 -37.98 2.68 -44.74
C LEU A 10 -38.70 3.87 -44.05
N PRO A 11 -38.03 4.82 -43.37
CA PRO A 11 -36.71 4.82 -42.73
C PRO A 11 -36.80 5.09 -41.20
N VAL A 12 -35.74 4.76 -40.44
CA VAL A 12 -35.42 5.48 -39.20
C VAL A 12 -33.94 5.84 -39.23
N PHE A 13 -33.67 7.07 -39.68
CA PHE A 13 -32.40 7.76 -39.46
C PHE A 13 -32.57 8.66 -38.22
N LEU A 14 -31.46 8.93 -37.53
CA LEU A 14 -31.31 9.77 -36.32
C LEU A 14 -31.50 9.05 -34.96
N PHE A 15 -30.61 9.39 -34.03
CA PHE A 15 -30.51 8.95 -32.63
C PHE A 15 -30.05 7.51 -32.32
N LEU A 16 -28.86 7.14 -32.82
CA LEU A 16 -27.88 6.35 -32.06
C LEU A 16 -26.46 6.79 -32.44
N ASN A 17 -26.04 7.93 -31.89
CA ASN A 17 -24.67 8.43 -32.00
C ASN A 17 -24.28 9.10 -30.67
N ASN A 18 -24.08 8.27 -29.65
CA ASN A 18 -23.33 8.50 -28.41
C ASN A 18 -23.49 7.23 -27.55
N ILE A 19 -22.53 6.95 -26.66
CA ILE A 19 -22.44 5.70 -25.86
C ILE A 19 -22.03 4.46 -26.70
N SER A 20 -20.95 4.60 -27.46
CA SER A 20 -19.93 3.54 -27.57
C SER A 20 -18.57 4.22 -27.72
N ALA A 21 -18.14 4.83 -26.62
CA ALA A 21 -16.81 5.40 -26.45
C ALA A 21 -16.23 4.92 -25.11
N GLN A 22 -16.26 3.59 -24.93
CA GLN A 22 -15.28 2.95 -24.05
C GLN A 22 -13.93 3.28 -24.69
N GLN A 23 -13.18 4.20 -24.09
CA GLN A 23 -11.88 4.61 -24.63
C GLN A 23 -10.95 3.41 -24.53
N LYS A 24 -10.79 2.67 -25.65
CA LYS A 24 -9.51 2.02 -25.93
C LYS A 24 -8.48 3.15 -25.96
N MET A 25 -7.84 3.39 -24.82
CA MET A 25 -6.72 4.31 -24.74
C MET A 25 -5.66 3.77 -25.71
N PRO A 26 -5.13 4.60 -26.63
CA PRO A 26 -4.03 4.16 -27.46
C PRO A 26 -2.83 3.96 -26.55
N PHE A 27 -2.48 2.70 -26.30
CA PHE A 27 -1.12 2.31 -25.94
C PHE A 27 -0.17 3.00 -26.94
N ASN A 28 0.97 3.50 -26.46
CA ASN A 28 1.90 4.37 -27.20
C ASN A 28 1.43 5.82 -27.51
N LYS A 29 0.67 6.46 -26.61
CA LYS A 29 0.86 7.91 -26.40
C LYS A 29 1.89 8.17 -25.30
N PRO A 30 3.02 8.84 -25.58
CA PRO A 30 3.95 9.26 -24.53
C PRO A 30 3.22 10.15 -23.53
N LEU A 31 3.62 10.12 -22.25
CA LEU A 31 3.03 11.03 -21.28
C LEU A 31 3.17 12.45 -21.78
N ASN A 32 2.04 13.17 -21.76
CA ASN A 32 2.09 14.61 -21.91
C ASN A 32 2.95 15.16 -20.78
N LYS A 33 4.03 15.87 -21.13
CA LYS A 33 5.04 16.46 -20.22
C LYS A 33 4.44 17.04 -18.93
N LYS A 34 3.22 17.58 -19.03
CA LYS A 34 2.32 17.97 -17.93
C LYS A 34 2.24 17.00 -16.73
N LYS A 35 2.27 15.66 -16.87
CA LYS A 35 2.21 14.73 -15.72
C LYS A 35 3.54 14.73 -14.95
N ALA A 36 4.67 14.63 -15.67
CA ALA A 36 6.00 14.76 -15.08
C ALA A 36 6.22 16.16 -14.47
N ASP A 37 5.79 17.21 -15.17
CA ASP A 37 5.82 18.59 -14.66
C ASP A 37 4.97 18.76 -13.39
N LYS A 38 3.81 18.07 -13.27
CA LYS A 38 2.97 18.11 -12.08
C LYS A 38 3.68 17.46 -10.88
N ILE A 39 4.16 16.23 -11.05
CA ILE A 39 4.85 15.48 -9.99
C ILE A 39 6.13 16.20 -9.56
N TRP A 40 6.89 16.75 -10.52
CA TRP A 40 8.03 17.62 -10.23
C TRP A 40 7.64 18.80 -9.32
N GLN A 41 6.51 19.48 -9.57
CA GLN A 41 6.08 20.59 -8.72
C GLN A 41 5.69 20.16 -7.30
N GLU A 42 5.28 18.91 -7.11
CA GLU A 42 4.93 18.32 -5.83
C GLU A 42 6.20 17.99 -5.01
N ILE A 43 7.22 17.37 -5.62
CA ILE A 43 8.44 16.89 -4.91
C ILE A 43 9.64 17.86 -4.91
N LYS A 44 9.67 18.89 -5.77
CA LYS A 44 10.85 19.77 -5.93
C LYS A 44 11.38 20.39 -4.63
N SER A 45 10.53 20.60 -3.62
CA SER A 45 10.94 21.15 -2.32
C SER A 45 11.87 20.22 -1.55
N GLU A 46 11.65 18.91 -1.63
CA GLU A 46 12.42 17.87 -0.94
C GLU A 46 13.86 17.86 -1.46
N TYR A 47 14.03 17.91 -2.78
CA TYR A 47 15.33 18.07 -3.44
C TYR A 47 15.89 19.50 -3.34
N GLY A 48 15.27 20.40 -2.57
CA GLY A 48 15.73 21.77 -2.33
C GLY A 48 15.72 22.67 -3.55
N PHE A 49 14.66 22.59 -4.38
CA PHE A 49 14.34 23.46 -5.51
C PHE A 49 13.08 24.33 -5.25
N GLY A 50 12.68 24.53 -3.98
CA GLY A 50 11.36 25.11 -3.60
C GLY A 50 10.86 26.30 -4.43
N GLU A 51 11.59 27.43 -4.45
CA GLU A 51 11.24 28.61 -5.26
C GLU A 51 11.77 28.56 -6.71
N VAL A 52 12.55 27.55 -7.07
CA VAL A 52 13.11 27.41 -8.42
C VAL A 52 12.01 26.96 -9.38
N GLY A 53 11.94 27.59 -10.55
CA GLY A 53 11.08 27.14 -11.64
C GLY A 53 11.49 25.75 -12.15
N ILE A 54 10.63 25.08 -12.92
CA ILE A 54 10.96 23.78 -13.52
C ILE A 54 12.26 23.95 -14.36
N PRO A 55 13.32 23.19 -14.07
CA PRO A 55 14.54 23.25 -14.87
C PRO A 55 14.25 22.81 -16.30
N GLY A 56 15.09 23.23 -17.26
CA GLY A 56 15.07 22.61 -18.58
C GLY A 56 15.37 21.12 -18.43
N TYR A 57 14.57 20.25 -19.06
CA TYR A 57 14.82 18.82 -19.13
C TYR A 57 14.15 18.20 -20.36
N THR A 58 14.69 17.06 -20.80
CA THR A 58 14.03 16.14 -21.73
C THR A 58 13.76 14.82 -21.03
N ILE A 59 12.70 14.13 -21.44
CA ILE A 59 12.54 12.70 -21.16
C ILE A 59 13.52 11.98 -22.11
N THR A 60 14.36 11.10 -21.58
CA THR A 60 15.33 10.30 -22.35
C THR A 60 14.77 8.94 -22.70
N HIS A 61 13.98 8.34 -21.81
CA HIS A 61 13.23 7.10 -22.01
C HIS A 61 11.97 7.11 -21.14
N GLN A 62 10.90 6.43 -21.55
CA GLN A 62 9.76 6.14 -20.68
C GLN A 62 9.01 4.89 -21.16
N HIS A 63 8.51 4.09 -20.23
CA HIS A 63 7.62 2.97 -20.53
C HIS A 63 6.70 2.68 -19.33
N ILE A 64 5.72 1.81 -19.53
CA ILE A 64 4.94 1.20 -18.46
C ILE A 64 5.36 -0.26 -18.41
N SER A 65 5.87 -0.74 -17.26
CA SER A 65 6.26 -2.14 -17.09
C SER A 65 5.03 -3.03 -17.26
N LYS A 66 5.08 -4.03 -18.16
CA LYS A 66 3.99 -5.00 -18.36
C LYS A 66 3.72 -5.83 -17.09
N GLN A 67 4.72 -5.97 -16.20
CA GLN A 67 4.65 -6.76 -14.98
C GLN A 67 4.02 -6.00 -13.80
N SER A 68 4.58 -4.85 -13.41
CA SER A 68 4.13 -4.07 -12.25
C SER A 68 3.07 -3.00 -12.59
N GLY A 69 2.92 -2.67 -13.87
CA GLY A 69 2.17 -1.49 -14.32
C GLY A 69 2.82 -0.16 -13.92
N VAL A 70 4.03 -0.15 -13.36
CA VAL A 70 4.75 1.08 -13.00
C VAL A 70 5.12 1.84 -14.26
N HIS A 71 4.86 3.15 -14.24
CA HIS A 71 5.33 4.09 -15.25
C HIS A 71 6.73 4.58 -14.88
N HIS A 72 7.75 4.08 -15.57
CA HIS A 72 9.13 4.55 -15.44
C HIS A 72 9.34 5.74 -16.38
N ILE A 73 9.86 6.85 -15.83
CA ILE A 73 10.15 8.08 -16.58
C ILE A 73 11.58 8.50 -16.29
N TYR A 74 12.45 8.39 -17.29
CA TYR A 74 13.86 8.79 -17.19
C TYR A 74 14.05 10.14 -17.88
N MET A 75 14.80 11.03 -17.24
CA MET A 75 14.97 12.40 -17.66
C MET A 75 16.43 12.83 -17.57
N ARG A 76 16.80 13.80 -18.40
CA ARG A 76 18.10 14.47 -18.32
C ARG A 76 17.92 15.98 -18.38
N GLN A 77 18.59 16.68 -17.48
CA GLN A 77 18.56 18.14 -17.42
C GLN A 77 19.08 18.73 -18.73
N GLN A 78 18.55 19.89 -19.12
CA GLN A 78 18.98 20.66 -20.28
C GLN A 78 19.40 22.09 -19.90
N LEU A 79 20.43 22.57 -20.58
CA LEU A 79 20.85 23.97 -20.60
C LEU A 79 20.93 24.43 -22.06
N ASN A 80 20.33 25.56 -22.40
CA ASN A 80 20.26 26.09 -23.78
C ASN A 80 19.72 25.09 -24.84
N GLY A 81 18.91 24.09 -24.43
CA GLY A 81 18.41 23.02 -25.31
C GLY A 81 19.40 21.87 -25.57
N LEU A 82 20.54 21.84 -24.85
CA LEU A 82 21.51 20.74 -24.85
C LEU A 82 21.38 19.92 -23.57
N GLU A 83 21.49 18.60 -23.69
CA GLU A 83 21.55 17.66 -22.57
C GLU A 83 22.77 17.93 -21.66
N ILE A 84 22.59 17.83 -20.35
CA ILE A 84 23.67 17.78 -19.36
C ILE A 84 23.88 16.33 -18.91
N ILE A 85 25.00 15.72 -19.29
CA ILE A 85 25.41 14.39 -18.85
C ILE A 85 25.88 14.48 -17.39
N GLY A 86 25.46 13.54 -16.53
CA GLY A 86 25.68 13.59 -15.08
C GLY A 86 24.62 14.39 -14.31
N ALA A 87 23.55 14.80 -14.98
CA ALA A 87 22.37 15.47 -14.41
C ALA A 87 21.08 14.75 -14.83
N GLU A 88 21.05 13.45 -14.57
CA GLU A 88 19.93 12.54 -14.76
C GLU A 88 18.87 12.69 -13.65
N ALA A 89 17.67 12.17 -13.92
CA ALA A 89 16.61 11.97 -12.94
C ALA A 89 15.70 10.79 -13.35
N GLY A 90 15.18 10.06 -12.37
CA GLY A 90 14.16 9.02 -12.53
C GLY A 90 12.90 9.35 -11.72
N LEU A 91 11.73 9.08 -12.29
CA LEU A 91 10.44 9.11 -11.58
C LEU A 91 9.70 7.81 -11.88
N HIS A 92 9.29 7.11 -10.83
CA HIS A 92 8.67 5.79 -10.94
C HIS A 92 7.30 5.80 -10.26
N ILE A 93 6.24 5.68 -11.06
CA ILE A 93 4.87 5.98 -10.64
C ILE A 93 4.02 4.73 -10.79
N SER A 94 3.47 4.23 -9.69
CA SER A 94 2.57 3.06 -9.68
C SER A 94 1.28 3.28 -10.49
N PRO A 95 0.54 2.21 -10.83
CA PRO A 95 -0.76 2.29 -11.52
C PRO A 95 -1.79 3.22 -10.85
N ASN A 96 -1.76 3.31 -9.51
CA ASN A 96 -2.69 4.15 -8.75
C ASN A 96 -2.27 5.64 -8.67
N ASN A 97 -1.14 6.01 -9.28
CA ASN A 97 -0.49 7.32 -9.26
C ASN A 97 0.25 7.70 -7.95
N LYS A 98 0.53 6.76 -7.03
CA LYS A 98 1.56 6.94 -5.98
C LYS A 98 2.95 6.98 -6.65
N LEU A 99 3.78 7.94 -6.25
CA LEU A 99 5.22 7.93 -6.55
C LEU A 99 5.88 6.88 -5.67
N LEU A 100 6.54 5.89 -6.27
CA LEU A 100 7.25 4.82 -5.56
C LEU A 100 8.68 5.27 -5.24
N THR A 101 9.45 5.60 -6.28
CA THR A 101 10.82 6.09 -6.14
C THR A 101 11.06 7.30 -7.04
N SER A 102 11.98 8.17 -6.61
CA SER A 102 12.52 9.25 -7.41
C SER A 102 13.97 9.55 -7.05
N ASP A 103 14.77 9.83 -8.08
CA ASP A 103 16.12 10.37 -7.95
C ASP A 103 16.25 11.59 -8.87
N ILE A 104 16.84 12.67 -8.37
CA ILE A 104 16.97 13.94 -9.08
C ILE A 104 18.37 14.50 -8.86
N ARG A 105 19.29 14.19 -9.78
CA ARG A 105 20.70 14.65 -9.76
C ARG A 105 20.90 15.96 -10.55
N PHE A 106 19.81 16.67 -10.82
CA PHE A 106 19.77 17.94 -11.56
C PHE A 106 20.57 19.05 -10.87
N ILE A 107 21.25 19.89 -11.66
CA ILE A 107 22.07 20.99 -11.15
C ILE A 107 21.20 22.21 -10.82
N LYS A 108 21.22 22.63 -9.56
CA LYS A 108 20.52 23.83 -9.07
C LYS A 108 21.04 25.11 -9.72
N ASN A 109 20.13 26.03 -10.04
CA ASN A 109 20.42 27.38 -10.56
C ASN A 109 21.32 27.43 -11.83
N ILE A 110 21.37 26.34 -12.62
CA ILE A 110 22.28 26.23 -13.78
C ILE A 110 22.08 27.35 -14.83
N ASN A 111 20.84 27.79 -15.03
CA ASN A 111 20.49 28.88 -15.95
C ASN A 111 21.11 30.25 -15.57
N ASN A 112 21.55 30.43 -14.32
CA ASN A 112 22.15 31.67 -13.83
C ASN A 112 23.69 31.68 -13.97
N LYS A 113 24.33 30.59 -14.42
CA LYS A 113 25.78 30.56 -14.67
C LYS A 113 26.12 31.28 -15.98
N ALA A 114 26.41 32.57 -15.90
CA ALA A 114 26.69 33.44 -17.05
C ALA A 114 27.88 32.99 -17.91
N ASP A 115 28.87 32.33 -17.30
CA ASP A 115 30.16 31.97 -17.94
C ASP A 115 30.13 30.67 -18.76
N VAL A 116 28.97 29.99 -18.87
CA VAL A 116 28.87 28.73 -19.61
C VAL A 116 28.89 28.98 -21.11
N LEU A 117 29.86 28.36 -21.81
CA LEU A 117 30.02 28.44 -23.26
C LEU A 117 28.76 27.93 -23.98
N LYS A 118 28.24 28.71 -24.93
CA LYS A 118 26.97 28.44 -25.65
C LYS A 118 27.15 27.94 -27.08
N THR A 119 28.35 28.08 -27.65
CA THR A 119 28.66 27.71 -29.04
C THR A 119 30.05 27.08 -29.09
N PRO A 120 30.22 25.94 -29.79
CA PRO A 120 31.51 25.29 -29.87
C PRO A 120 32.48 26.09 -30.75
N SER A 121 33.78 26.11 -30.38
CA SER A 121 34.85 26.63 -31.24
C SER A 121 35.36 25.58 -32.23
N LEU A 122 35.19 24.29 -31.92
CA LEU A 122 35.53 23.16 -32.77
C LEU A 122 34.30 22.56 -33.46
N THR A 123 34.45 22.18 -34.73
CA THR A 123 33.50 21.32 -35.44
C THR A 123 33.63 19.86 -34.96
N ALA A 124 32.59 19.04 -35.18
CA ALA A 124 32.62 17.61 -34.88
C ALA A 124 33.85 16.90 -35.48
N VAL A 125 34.19 17.17 -36.75
CA VAL A 125 35.37 16.59 -37.42
C VAL A 125 36.69 17.03 -36.76
N GLN A 126 36.77 18.26 -36.24
CA GLN A 126 37.95 18.72 -35.48
C GLN A 126 38.02 18.06 -34.10
N ALA A 127 36.88 17.87 -33.42
CA ALA A 127 36.81 17.19 -32.13
C ALA A 127 37.16 15.70 -32.24
N VAL A 128 36.64 14.97 -33.24
CA VAL A 128 37.02 13.58 -33.54
C VAL A 128 38.51 13.48 -33.85
N ARG A 129 39.09 14.44 -34.60
CA ARG A 129 40.54 14.49 -34.86
C ARG A 129 41.35 14.76 -33.60
N ALA A 130 40.87 15.62 -32.69
CA ALA A 130 41.54 15.91 -31.42
C ALA A 130 41.50 14.69 -30.47
N ALA A 131 40.35 14.00 -30.39
CA ALA A 131 40.21 12.74 -29.66
C ALA A 131 41.14 11.66 -30.21
N ALA A 132 41.14 11.45 -31.53
CA ALA A 132 42.02 10.49 -32.19
C ALA A 132 43.51 10.78 -31.92
N GLY A 133 43.92 12.06 -31.89
CA GLY A 133 45.28 12.45 -31.53
C GLY A 133 45.66 12.12 -30.09
N GLN A 134 44.74 12.33 -29.13
CA GLN A 134 44.96 12.00 -27.71
C GLN A 134 44.93 10.49 -27.43
N MET A 135 44.09 9.74 -28.14
CA MET A 135 44.00 8.28 -28.06
C MET A 135 45.08 7.56 -28.88
N GLY A 136 45.95 8.30 -29.59
CA GLY A 136 47.07 7.74 -30.37
C GLY A 136 46.66 7.08 -31.70
N TYR A 137 45.41 7.24 -32.15
CA TYR A 137 44.92 6.60 -33.38
C TYR A 137 45.55 7.21 -34.64
N LYS A 138 46.01 6.33 -35.55
CA LYS A 138 46.50 6.71 -36.86
C LYS A 138 45.35 6.76 -37.86
N ILE A 139 44.85 7.96 -38.17
CA ILE A 139 43.81 8.19 -39.17
C ILE A 139 44.29 7.69 -40.55
N LYS A 140 43.68 6.62 -41.07
CA LYS A 140 44.03 5.97 -42.35
C LYS A 140 43.24 6.52 -43.53
N SER A 141 42.08 7.13 -43.28
CA SER A 141 41.19 7.69 -44.30
C SER A 141 40.64 9.05 -43.88
N PRO A 142 40.27 9.95 -44.82
CA PRO A 142 39.78 11.28 -44.45
C PRO A 142 38.53 11.23 -43.56
N LEU A 143 38.61 11.87 -42.38
CA LEU A 143 37.44 12.18 -41.56
C LEU A 143 36.59 13.24 -42.28
N VAL A 144 35.40 12.85 -42.74
CA VAL A 144 34.43 13.70 -43.45
C VAL A 144 33.06 13.61 -42.81
N LEU A 145 32.26 14.66 -42.96
CA LEU A 145 30.90 14.74 -42.44
C LEU A 145 29.95 13.98 -43.39
N LEU A 146 29.38 12.87 -42.93
CA LEU A 146 28.46 12.02 -43.71
C LEU A 146 27.00 12.47 -43.56
N LYS A 147 26.57 12.81 -42.34
CA LYS A 147 25.23 13.33 -42.05
C LYS A 147 25.31 14.46 -41.05
N ASN A 148 24.40 15.44 -41.17
CA ASN A 148 24.23 16.54 -40.25
C ASN A 148 22.73 16.81 -40.07
N LYS A 149 22.19 16.60 -38.86
CA LYS A 149 20.82 16.99 -38.52
C LYS A 149 20.84 18.45 -38.04
N ASN A 150 20.05 19.29 -38.68
CA ASN A 150 19.83 20.67 -38.23
C ASN A 150 19.05 20.64 -36.90
N GLY A 151 19.76 20.79 -35.78
CA GLY A 151 19.25 20.84 -34.42
C GLY A 151 20.22 21.58 -33.49
N GLY A 152 19.74 21.98 -32.30
CA GLY A 152 20.58 22.69 -31.32
C GLY A 152 21.80 21.87 -30.87
N ASP A 153 21.61 20.56 -30.75
CA ASP A 153 22.61 19.54 -30.40
C ASP A 153 23.61 19.22 -31.53
N LYS A 154 23.42 19.76 -32.74
CA LYS A 154 24.28 19.53 -33.91
C LYS A 154 24.64 18.04 -34.10
N LYS A 155 23.65 17.14 -33.99
CA LYS A 155 23.85 15.70 -34.25
C LYS A 155 24.45 15.46 -35.64
N THR A 156 25.65 14.92 -35.66
CA THR A 156 26.44 14.62 -36.87
C THR A 156 26.89 13.17 -36.89
N LEU A 157 27.14 12.66 -38.09
CA LEU A 157 27.82 11.39 -38.33
C LEU A 157 29.08 11.68 -39.14
N VAL A 158 30.23 11.31 -38.60
CA VAL A 158 31.56 11.46 -39.23
C VAL A 158 31.99 10.09 -39.78
N SER A 159 32.75 10.06 -40.88
CA SER A 159 33.29 8.80 -41.41
C SER A 159 34.20 8.08 -40.41
N ASP A 160 34.32 6.76 -40.56
CA ASP A 160 35.14 5.87 -39.72
C ASP A 160 36.63 6.28 -39.56
N GLY A 161 37.16 7.12 -40.46
CA GLY A 161 38.56 7.57 -40.52
C GLY A 161 39.59 6.45 -40.71
N GLY A 162 39.16 5.20 -40.93
CA GLY A 162 39.96 4.00 -40.75
C GLY A 162 40.52 3.83 -39.33
N ILE A 163 39.80 4.35 -38.32
CA ILE A 163 40.11 4.25 -36.88
C ILE A 163 38.97 3.63 -36.07
N SER A 164 37.75 3.62 -36.60
CA SER A 164 36.55 3.04 -36.00
C SER A 164 36.01 1.89 -36.85
N LEU A 165 35.35 0.89 -36.26
CA LEU A 165 34.60 -0.15 -37.01
C LEU A 165 33.36 0.43 -37.68
N GLU A 166 32.64 1.30 -36.95
CA GLU A 166 31.46 2.00 -37.42
C GLU A 166 31.72 3.49 -37.65
N ASN A 167 30.82 4.14 -38.40
CA ASN A 167 30.87 5.60 -38.59
C ASN A 167 30.63 6.34 -37.26
N ILE A 168 31.46 7.33 -36.97
CA ILE A 168 31.59 7.98 -35.66
C ILE A 168 30.44 8.97 -35.44
N PRO A 169 29.46 8.71 -34.55
CA PRO A 169 28.47 9.69 -34.19
C PRO A 169 29.09 10.79 -33.31
N ALA A 170 28.65 12.03 -33.51
CA ALA A 170 29.06 13.17 -32.68
C ALA A 170 27.91 14.16 -32.44
N LYS A 171 27.62 14.50 -31.18
CA LYS A 171 26.63 15.52 -30.78
C LYS A 171 27.19 16.49 -29.74
N LEU A 172 26.64 17.69 -29.63
CA LEU A 172 26.92 18.60 -28.53
C LEU A 172 26.13 18.22 -27.29
N VAL A 173 26.83 18.21 -26.16
CA VAL A 173 26.28 18.06 -24.81
C VAL A 173 26.97 19.04 -23.86
N TYR A 174 26.42 19.21 -22.68
CA TYR A 174 27.17 19.68 -21.52
C TYR A 174 27.62 18.47 -20.70
N GLN A 175 28.91 18.40 -20.35
CA GLN A 175 29.42 17.42 -19.40
C GLN A 175 29.47 18.06 -18.01
N LYS A 176 28.87 17.42 -17.00
CA LYS A 176 29.06 17.81 -15.59
C LYS A 176 30.49 17.51 -15.17
N ILE A 177 31.09 18.47 -14.48
CA ILE A 177 32.43 18.40 -13.89
C ILE A 177 32.39 18.88 -12.44
N ASN A 178 33.49 18.70 -11.71
CA ASN A 178 33.63 18.96 -10.26
C ASN A 178 32.93 20.24 -9.78
N GLY A 179 32.20 20.12 -8.65
CA GLY A 179 31.50 21.25 -8.02
C GLY A 179 30.26 21.73 -8.76
N ASN A 180 29.49 20.81 -9.38
CA ASN A 180 28.26 21.13 -10.14
C ASN A 180 28.50 22.14 -11.28
N ASN A 181 29.69 22.13 -11.87
CA ASN A 181 30.03 22.93 -13.04
C ASN A 181 29.77 22.12 -14.32
N VAL A 182 29.70 22.80 -15.47
CA VAL A 182 29.47 22.15 -16.76
C VAL A 182 30.40 22.71 -17.83
N VAL A 183 30.85 21.83 -18.74
CA VAL A 183 31.66 22.18 -19.91
C VAL A 183 30.90 21.80 -21.17
N LEU A 184 30.86 22.69 -22.16
CA LEU A 184 30.31 22.37 -23.48
C LEU A 184 31.27 21.39 -24.19
N ALA A 185 30.78 20.21 -24.55
CA ALA A 185 31.58 19.13 -25.10
C ALA A 185 30.92 18.49 -26.32
N TRP A 186 31.74 17.86 -27.16
CA TRP A 186 31.29 16.88 -28.14
C TRP A 186 31.26 15.50 -27.48
N ASP A 187 30.09 14.89 -27.41
CA ASP A 187 29.89 13.46 -27.16
C ASP A 187 30.25 12.72 -28.46
N ILE A 188 31.28 11.88 -28.43
CA ILE A 188 31.87 11.17 -29.56
C ILE A 188 31.99 9.69 -29.21
N SER A 189 31.57 8.81 -30.12
CA SER A 189 31.72 7.35 -29.96
C SER A 189 32.67 6.76 -31.00
N ILE A 190 33.71 6.05 -30.56
CA ILE A 190 34.68 5.35 -31.42
C ILE A 190 34.76 3.89 -30.99
N GLN A 191 34.47 2.97 -31.90
CA GLN A 191 34.63 1.52 -31.69
C GLN A 191 35.95 1.08 -32.33
N GLU A 192 36.95 0.71 -31.53
CA GLU A 192 38.29 0.38 -32.03
C GLU A 192 38.28 -0.82 -33.00
N LEU A 193 39.23 -0.84 -33.93
CA LEU A 193 39.24 -1.78 -35.06
C LEU A 193 39.44 -3.26 -34.68
N ASP A 194 39.96 -3.54 -33.49
CA ASP A 194 40.04 -4.90 -32.91
C ASP A 194 38.71 -5.34 -32.29
N GLY A 195 37.76 -4.41 -32.13
CA GLY A 195 36.48 -4.62 -31.45
C GLY A 195 36.62 -4.73 -29.93
N GLU A 196 37.80 -4.48 -29.36
CA GLU A 196 38.06 -4.65 -27.94
C GLU A 196 37.57 -3.48 -27.09
N ASN A 197 37.58 -2.26 -27.61
CA ASN A 197 37.13 -1.09 -26.86
C ASN A 197 36.16 -0.26 -27.68
N TRP A 198 35.08 0.19 -27.06
CA TRP A 198 34.09 1.07 -27.65
C TRP A 198 33.97 2.31 -26.77
N TRP A 199 34.79 3.31 -27.06
CA TRP A 199 34.91 4.51 -26.25
C TRP A 199 33.78 5.50 -26.54
N SER A 200 33.03 5.86 -25.51
CA SER A 200 32.26 7.12 -25.48
C SER A 200 33.11 8.17 -24.79
N MET A 201 33.28 9.32 -25.43
CA MET A 201 34.17 10.40 -24.99
C MET A 201 33.44 11.73 -24.93
N ARG A 202 33.86 12.58 -24.01
CA ARG A 202 33.43 13.98 -23.87
C ARG A 202 34.64 14.85 -24.19
N VAL A 203 34.56 15.56 -25.32
CA VAL A 203 35.67 16.36 -25.85
C VAL A 203 35.32 17.84 -25.72
N ASP A 204 36.04 18.61 -24.88
CA ASP A 204 35.80 20.05 -24.68
C ASP A 204 35.70 20.75 -26.04
N ALA A 205 34.55 21.38 -26.29
CA ALA A 205 34.19 21.89 -27.61
C ALA A 205 34.93 23.19 -28.00
N ARG A 206 35.84 23.67 -27.14
CA ARG A 206 36.75 24.81 -27.33
C ARG A 206 38.21 24.35 -27.43
N THR A 207 38.69 23.48 -26.53
CA THR A 207 40.11 23.05 -26.49
C THR A 207 40.38 21.78 -27.29
N GLY A 208 39.40 20.88 -27.41
CA GLY A 208 39.56 19.56 -27.99
C GLY A 208 40.10 18.51 -27.01
N GLU A 209 40.25 18.84 -25.74
CA GLU A 209 40.68 17.95 -24.67
C GLU A 209 39.61 16.90 -24.32
N ILE A 210 39.99 15.64 -24.11
CA ILE A 210 39.09 14.62 -23.58
C ILE A 210 38.93 14.89 -22.07
N ILE A 211 37.79 15.42 -21.67
CA ILE A 211 37.48 15.79 -20.28
C ILE A 211 36.77 14.68 -19.50
N ASP A 212 36.23 13.68 -20.20
CA ASP A 212 35.64 12.47 -19.64
C ASP A 212 35.60 11.38 -20.73
N LYS A 213 35.73 10.11 -20.36
CA LYS A 213 35.59 8.95 -21.26
C LYS A 213 35.28 7.66 -20.51
N TYR A 214 34.52 6.78 -21.15
CA TYR A 214 34.25 5.43 -20.67
C TYR A 214 34.20 4.43 -21.82
N ASN A 215 34.43 3.15 -21.50
CA ASN A 215 34.34 2.04 -22.44
C ASN A 215 32.94 1.41 -22.34
N GLN A 216 32.28 1.19 -23.47
CA GLN A 216 31.01 0.46 -23.58
C GLN A 216 31.21 -1.06 -23.73
N VAL A 217 32.45 -1.53 -23.75
CA VAL A 217 32.81 -2.96 -23.61
C VAL A 217 33.16 -3.22 -22.16
N LEU A 218 32.38 -4.06 -21.47
CA LEU A 218 32.75 -4.63 -20.17
C LEU A 218 33.53 -5.92 -20.43
N LYS A 219 34.80 -5.98 -19.98
CA LYS A 219 35.69 -7.12 -20.23
C LYS A 219 35.97 -7.91 -18.96
N CYS A 220 35.72 -9.21 -19.01
CA CYS A 220 36.06 -10.10 -17.93
C CYS A 220 37.48 -10.67 -18.10
N SER A 221 38.50 -9.90 -17.72
CA SER A 221 39.91 -10.34 -17.75
C SER A 221 40.20 -11.31 -16.61
N PHE A 222 40.07 -12.61 -16.91
CA PHE A 222 40.22 -13.70 -15.94
C PHE A 222 41.68 -14.09 -15.64
N GLU A 223 42.65 -13.57 -16.40
CA GLU A 223 44.08 -13.81 -16.16
C GLU A 223 44.65 -12.80 -15.14
N ASN A 224 45.04 -13.34 -13.98
CA ASN A 224 45.84 -12.74 -12.89
C ASN A 224 45.14 -11.91 -11.81
N THR A 225 45.67 -12.08 -10.59
CA THR A 225 45.50 -11.18 -9.46
C THR A 225 45.87 -9.74 -9.83
N CYS A 226 44.92 -8.81 -9.67
CA CYS A 226 45.05 -7.34 -9.60
C CYS A 226 46.36 -6.72 -10.14
N GLY A 227 46.41 -6.36 -11.44
CA GLY A 227 47.57 -5.64 -12.01
C GLY A 227 47.35 -5.07 -13.42
N HIS A 228 47.67 -3.79 -13.60
CA HIS A 228 47.45 -2.92 -14.76
C HIS A 228 47.91 -3.38 -16.18
N ALA A 229 47.21 -2.80 -17.18
CA ALA A 229 47.70 -2.23 -18.45
C ALA A 229 47.98 -3.11 -19.70
N GLY A 230 47.15 -2.89 -20.74
CA GLY A 230 47.61 -2.48 -22.08
C GLY A 230 47.75 -3.51 -23.21
N HIS A 231 47.23 -3.10 -24.38
CA HIS A 231 47.74 -3.34 -25.76
C HIS A 231 47.43 -4.62 -26.58
N GLU A 232 46.88 -4.37 -27.78
CA GLU A 232 47.30 -4.84 -29.15
C GLU A 232 46.50 -5.88 -29.98
N ILE A 233 45.74 -5.33 -30.96
CA ILE A 233 45.70 -5.66 -32.41
C ILE A 233 45.18 -7.04 -32.87
N ALA A 234 44.00 -7.06 -33.53
CA ALA A 234 43.81 -7.44 -34.96
C ALA A 234 42.31 -7.44 -35.32
N GLY A 235 41.92 -6.97 -36.51
CA GLY A 235 40.50 -6.83 -36.89
C GLY A 235 40.18 -7.15 -38.35
N HIS A 236 38.89 -7.27 -38.69
CA HIS A 236 38.36 -7.29 -40.06
C HIS A 236 36.90 -6.78 -40.13
N ARG A 237 36.49 -6.24 -41.29
CA ARG A 237 35.18 -5.61 -41.60
C ARG A 237 34.17 -6.59 -42.22
N ILE A 238 32.87 -6.25 -42.23
CA ILE A 238 31.92 -6.43 -43.36
C ILE A 238 30.67 -5.51 -43.20
N GLU A 239 29.85 -5.37 -44.26
CA GLU A 239 28.98 -4.22 -44.57
C GLU A 239 27.48 -4.38 -44.19
N ASN A 240 26.72 -3.27 -44.26
CA ASN A 240 25.30 -3.16 -43.86
C ASN A 240 24.33 -3.26 -45.06
N GLU A 241 23.19 -3.95 -44.89
CA GLU A 241 22.01 -3.87 -45.80
C GLU A 241 20.71 -3.50 -45.04
N THR A 242 19.73 -2.93 -45.75
CA THR A 242 18.51 -2.32 -45.19
C THR A 242 17.21 -2.98 -45.68
N PRO A 243 16.28 -3.38 -44.80
CA PRO A 243 14.92 -3.82 -45.19
C PRO A 243 13.83 -2.74 -45.06
N VAL A 244 12.64 -3.08 -45.57
CA VAL A 244 11.48 -2.20 -45.81
C VAL A 244 10.27 -2.64 -44.97
N PHE A 245 9.50 -1.67 -44.47
CA PHE A 245 8.39 -1.90 -43.52
C PHE A 245 7.08 -2.40 -44.14
N LEU A 246 6.36 -3.29 -43.43
CA LEU A 246 4.94 -3.59 -43.67
C LEU A 246 4.25 -4.15 -42.42
N ASN A 247 3.51 -3.31 -41.67
CA ASN A 247 2.78 -3.74 -40.48
C ASN A 247 1.58 -4.63 -40.84
N LYS A 248 1.43 -5.77 -40.14
CA LYS A 248 0.18 -6.53 -40.13
C LYS A 248 0.01 -7.33 -38.84
N ASN A 249 -1.07 -7.08 -38.10
CA ASN A 249 -1.44 -7.88 -36.94
C ASN A 249 -1.97 -9.25 -37.42
N ILE A 250 -1.43 -10.35 -36.91
CA ILE A 250 -1.85 -11.72 -37.21
C ILE A 250 -1.88 -12.53 -35.90
N GLU A 251 -2.90 -13.38 -35.72
CA GLU A 251 -2.94 -14.37 -34.64
C GLU A 251 -2.07 -15.57 -35.03
N ALA A 252 -1.17 -16.01 -34.15
CA ALA A 252 -0.15 -17.00 -34.48
C ALA A 252 -0.72 -18.39 -34.80
N GLU A 253 -0.53 -18.85 -36.03
CA GLU A 253 -0.64 -20.27 -36.38
C GLU A 253 0.67 -20.97 -35.98
N ALA A 254 0.59 -22.22 -35.51
CA ALA A 254 1.76 -22.96 -35.01
C ALA A 254 2.80 -23.23 -36.11
N LEU A 255 3.91 -22.49 -36.07
CA LEU A 255 5.06 -22.66 -36.95
C LEU A 255 5.92 -23.86 -36.53
N SER A 256 6.62 -24.47 -37.50
CA SER A 256 7.55 -25.57 -37.23
C SER A 256 8.88 -25.04 -36.69
N GLY A 257 9.02 -25.00 -35.36
CA GLY A 257 10.26 -24.54 -34.73
C GLY A 257 11.45 -25.48 -34.97
N GLY A 258 12.64 -24.89 -34.82
CA GLY A 258 13.91 -25.60 -34.97
C GLY A 258 14.17 -26.66 -33.91
N THR A 259 15.11 -27.54 -34.23
CA THR A 259 15.61 -28.60 -33.34
C THR A 259 17.11 -28.41 -33.14
N TYR A 260 17.59 -28.47 -31.90
CA TYR A 260 18.97 -28.10 -31.54
C TYR A 260 19.58 -29.14 -30.62
N ARG A 261 20.78 -29.65 -30.95
CA ARG A 261 21.55 -30.45 -29.98
C ARG A 261 22.43 -29.52 -29.12
N VAL A 262 22.16 -29.43 -27.83
CA VAL A 262 22.73 -28.42 -26.92
C VAL A 262 22.87 -28.97 -25.50
N TYR A 263 23.56 -28.25 -24.61
CA TYR A 263 23.42 -28.47 -23.16
C TYR A 263 22.23 -27.61 -22.70
N PRO A 264 21.04 -28.18 -22.49
CA PRO A 264 19.82 -27.40 -22.25
C PRO A 264 19.82 -26.71 -20.89
N LEU A 265 18.89 -25.76 -20.72
CA LEU A 265 18.49 -25.26 -19.40
C LEU A 265 18.08 -26.44 -18.48
N PRO A 266 18.54 -26.54 -17.22
CA PRO A 266 19.39 -25.62 -16.45
C PRO A 266 20.88 -26.06 -16.34
N LEU A 267 21.43 -26.80 -17.31
CA LEU A 267 22.81 -27.25 -17.25
C LEU A 267 23.78 -26.07 -17.31
N GLN A 268 24.62 -25.92 -16.29
CA GLN A 268 25.59 -24.83 -16.21
C GLN A 268 26.72 -24.96 -17.26
N SER A 269 27.16 -26.18 -17.53
CA SER A 269 28.23 -26.55 -18.44
C SER A 269 28.25 -28.07 -18.62
N PRO A 270 29.11 -28.66 -19.48
CA PRO A 270 29.21 -30.11 -19.68
C PRO A 270 29.52 -30.92 -18.41
N HIS A 271 30.06 -30.29 -17.36
CA HIS A 271 30.23 -30.94 -16.05
C HIS A 271 28.93 -31.44 -15.42
N TYR A 272 27.78 -30.88 -15.81
CA TYR A 272 26.49 -31.10 -15.15
C TYR A 272 25.55 -32.05 -15.91
N GLY A 273 25.87 -32.44 -17.15
CA GLY A 273 25.06 -33.37 -17.94
C GLY A 273 25.41 -33.43 -19.43
N ASP A 274 24.85 -34.44 -20.11
CA ASP A 274 25.03 -34.67 -21.55
C ASP A 274 24.23 -33.67 -22.42
N ARG A 275 24.57 -33.59 -23.72
CA ARG A 275 23.78 -32.82 -24.70
C ARG A 275 22.47 -33.50 -25.07
N GLU A 276 21.38 -32.76 -25.01
CA GLU A 276 20.05 -33.19 -25.44
C GLU A 276 19.65 -32.60 -26.79
N LEU A 277 18.69 -33.24 -27.47
CA LEU A 277 18.12 -32.75 -28.74
C LEU A 277 16.79 -32.06 -28.44
N VAL A 278 16.83 -30.74 -28.25
CA VAL A 278 15.66 -29.93 -27.88
C VAL A 278 14.87 -29.54 -29.13
N VAL A 279 13.56 -29.80 -29.14
CA VAL A 279 12.65 -29.59 -30.27
C VAL A 279 11.69 -28.44 -29.97
N ASN A 280 11.61 -27.45 -30.86
CA ASN A 280 10.75 -26.27 -30.74
C ASN A 280 10.84 -25.54 -29.36
N PRO A 281 12.03 -25.08 -28.94
CA PRO A 281 12.23 -24.40 -27.66
C PRO A 281 11.77 -22.94 -27.60
N ALA A 282 11.29 -22.36 -28.70
CA ALA A 282 10.94 -20.94 -28.74
C ALA A 282 9.66 -20.63 -27.95
N ASP A 283 9.70 -19.63 -27.09
CA ASP A 283 8.51 -19.19 -26.37
C ASP A 283 7.54 -18.46 -27.31
N PRO A 284 6.24 -18.83 -27.35
CA PRO A 284 5.28 -18.23 -28.30
C PRO A 284 4.83 -16.81 -27.95
N VAL A 285 5.21 -16.27 -26.78
CA VAL A 285 4.91 -14.88 -26.38
C VAL A 285 6.11 -13.97 -26.67
N ALA A 286 7.32 -14.39 -26.27
CA ALA A 286 8.54 -13.62 -26.49
C ALA A 286 9.08 -13.74 -27.93
N SER A 287 8.93 -14.92 -28.54
CA SER A 287 9.37 -15.26 -29.89
C SER A 287 8.18 -15.76 -30.74
N PRO A 288 7.15 -14.93 -31.02
CA PRO A 288 5.88 -15.36 -31.62
C PRO A 288 5.99 -15.94 -33.04
N PHE A 289 7.10 -15.70 -33.74
CA PHE A 289 7.41 -16.26 -35.07
C PHE A 289 8.57 -17.29 -35.02
N GLY A 290 9.04 -17.64 -33.82
CA GLY A 290 10.21 -18.48 -33.59
C GLY A 290 11.54 -17.74 -33.77
N TRP A 291 12.65 -18.41 -33.45
CA TRP A 291 13.98 -17.80 -33.39
C TRP A 291 14.65 -17.52 -34.74
N HIS A 292 13.98 -17.77 -35.87
CA HIS A 292 14.55 -17.64 -37.23
C HIS A 292 13.76 -16.69 -38.17
N ASP A 293 12.73 -16.02 -37.63
CA ASP A 293 12.06 -14.87 -38.27
C ASP A 293 12.76 -13.56 -37.91
N THR A 294 12.58 -12.54 -38.74
CA THR A 294 12.92 -11.13 -38.46
C THR A 294 11.89 -10.14 -39.00
N ASP A 295 10.93 -10.54 -39.84
CA ASP A 295 9.98 -9.62 -40.50
C ASP A 295 8.54 -9.71 -39.97
N GLY A 296 8.24 -10.72 -39.15
CA GLY A 296 6.92 -10.95 -38.56
C GLY A 296 5.95 -11.63 -39.53
N ALA A 297 6.46 -12.28 -40.58
CA ALA A 297 5.70 -13.19 -41.41
C ALA A 297 5.73 -14.62 -40.86
N ALA A 298 4.75 -15.42 -41.26
CA ALA A 298 4.73 -16.84 -40.92
C ALA A 298 5.77 -17.60 -41.77
N GLY A 299 6.94 -17.86 -41.18
CA GLY A 299 8.04 -18.57 -41.81
C GLY A 299 9.33 -18.48 -41.00
N ALA A 300 10.43 -18.91 -41.62
CA ALA A 300 11.77 -18.60 -41.17
C ALA A 300 12.53 -18.06 -42.39
N GLU A 301 13.09 -16.86 -42.30
CA GLU A 301 13.90 -16.27 -43.39
C GLU A 301 15.31 -16.83 -43.40
N TYR A 302 15.78 -17.31 -42.25
CA TYR A 302 17.10 -17.90 -42.07
C TYR A 302 16.99 -19.39 -41.79
N THR A 303 17.88 -20.16 -42.40
CA THR A 303 18.15 -21.56 -42.00
C THR A 303 19.42 -21.68 -41.14
N THR A 304 20.18 -20.59 -41.04
CA THR A 304 21.36 -20.41 -40.19
C THR A 304 20.99 -20.00 -38.77
N ALA A 305 21.91 -20.04 -37.81
CA ALA A 305 21.69 -19.57 -36.43
C ALA A 305 21.48 -18.03 -36.31
N ARG A 306 20.35 -17.55 -36.81
CA ARG A 306 19.99 -16.14 -36.89
C ARG A 306 18.48 -15.93 -36.93
N GLY A 307 17.98 -14.97 -36.17
CA GLY A 307 16.64 -14.41 -36.34
C GLY A 307 16.48 -13.14 -35.54
N ASN A 308 15.29 -12.96 -34.95
CA ASN A 308 14.88 -11.70 -34.35
C ASN A 308 15.73 -11.33 -33.14
N ASN A 309 16.06 -12.29 -32.28
CA ASN A 309 16.65 -12.02 -30.97
C ASN A 309 18.19 -12.10 -31.01
N VAL A 310 18.71 -13.06 -31.78
CA VAL A 310 20.14 -13.41 -31.83
C VAL A 310 20.59 -13.68 -33.26
N HIS A 311 21.82 -13.27 -33.58
CA HIS A 311 22.61 -13.76 -34.71
C HIS A 311 23.93 -14.30 -34.16
N ALA A 312 24.10 -15.63 -34.22
CA ALA A 312 25.29 -16.30 -33.74
C ALA A 312 26.22 -16.68 -34.89
N PHE A 313 27.51 -16.32 -34.78
CA PHE A 313 28.51 -16.59 -35.80
C PHE A 313 29.94 -16.62 -35.23
N GLU A 314 30.82 -17.31 -35.93
CA GLU A 314 32.24 -17.51 -35.61
C GLU A 314 33.05 -16.21 -35.82
N ASN A 315 34.08 -15.95 -34.99
CA ASN A 315 35.00 -14.83 -35.18
C ASN A 315 36.48 -15.13 -34.84
N GLY A 316 36.91 -16.37 -35.06
CA GLY A 316 38.28 -16.88 -34.97
C GLY A 316 38.89 -17.01 -36.36
N ASP A 317 38.89 -18.21 -36.94
CA ASP A 317 39.52 -18.53 -38.24
C ASP A 317 38.54 -18.63 -39.42
N HIS A 318 37.26 -18.95 -39.17
CA HIS A 318 36.17 -18.98 -40.15
C HIS A 318 35.21 -17.79 -40.04
N ILE A 319 35.78 -16.58 -39.81
CA ILE A 319 35.06 -15.34 -39.47
C ILE A 319 33.77 -15.14 -40.28
N GLY A 320 32.64 -15.14 -39.56
CA GLY A 320 31.29 -14.97 -40.12
C GLY A 320 30.57 -16.28 -40.47
N PHE A 321 31.18 -17.44 -40.23
CA PHE A 321 30.50 -18.73 -40.31
C PHE A 321 29.35 -18.80 -39.30
N SER A 322 28.17 -19.21 -39.74
CA SER A 322 27.02 -19.50 -38.89
C SER A 322 26.48 -20.88 -39.27
N PRO A 323 26.22 -21.79 -38.31
CA PRO A 323 25.73 -23.13 -38.63
C PRO A 323 24.38 -23.08 -39.33
N ASP A 324 24.17 -23.95 -40.32
CA ASP A 324 22.96 -24.05 -41.15
C ASP A 324 22.20 -25.34 -40.85
N GLY A 325 21.01 -25.22 -40.26
CA GLY A 325 20.09 -26.34 -40.00
C GLY A 325 19.24 -26.75 -41.22
N GLY A 326 19.41 -26.07 -42.35
CA GLY A 326 18.65 -26.27 -43.57
C GLY A 326 17.15 -25.94 -43.44
N ALA A 327 16.36 -26.29 -44.46
CA ALA A 327 14.93 -25.99 -44.51
C ALA A 327 14.08 -26.68 -43.41
N SER A 328 14.66 -27.62 -42.66
CA SER A 328 14.04 -28.27 -41.50
C SER A 328 14.53 -27.71 -40.15
N LEU A 329 15.41 -26.71 -40.15
CA LEU A 329 15.98 -26.08 -38.95
C LEU A 329 16.56 -27.11 -37.95
N ASN A 330 17.32 -28.10 -38.45
CA ASN A 330 17.87 -29.20 -37.67
C ASN A 330 19.36 -28.98 -37.37
N PHE A 331 19.64 -28.36 -36.22
CA PHE A 331 20.97 -28.04 -35.71
C PHE A 331 21.51 -29.20 -34.85
N ASP A 332 21.55 -30.41 -35.41
CA ASP A 332 22.13 -31.60 -34.79
C ASP A 332 23.57 -31.83 -35.27
N PHE A 333 24.51 -31.15 -34.61
CA PHE A 333 25.94 -31.22 -34.93
C PHE A 333 26.74 -32.00 -33.87
N PRO A 334 27.72 -32.83 -34.27
CA PRO A 334 28.66 -33.47 -33.34
C PRO A 334 29.54 -32.42 -32.66
N ILE A 335 30.07 -32.74 -31.48
CA ILE A 335 30.99 -31.88 -30.73
C ILE A 335 32.18 -32.69 -30.22
N ASN A 336 33.35 -32.06 -30.17
CA ASN A 336 34.43 -32.39 -29.28
C ASN A 336 34.51 -31.31 -28.18
N GLU A 337 34.39 -31.71 -26.92
CA GLU A 337 34.37 -30.81 -25.76
C GLU A 337 35.75 -30.23 -25.40
N VAL A 338 36.82 -30.86 -25.90
CA VAL A 338 38.19 -30.36 -25.80
C VAL A 338 38.51 -29.64 -27.10
N TYR A 339 38.72 -28.33 -27.03
CA TYR A 339 39.10 -27.55 -28.19
C TYR A 339 40.50 -27.93 -28.70
N SER A 340 40.69 -27.85 -30.01
CA SER A 340 42.01 -27.73 -30.63
C SER A 340 41.91 -27.02 -31.98
N GLU A 341 42.96 -26.37 -32.45
CA GLU A 341 42.98 -25.75 -33.80
C GLU A 341 42.58 -26.72 -34.94
N ALA A 342 42.76 -28.04 -34.74
CA ALA A 342 42.44 -29.08 -35.70
C ALA A 342 41.00 -29.63 -35.61
N GLU A 343 40.30 -29.36 -34.51
CA GLU A 343 38.92 -29.77 -34.25
C GLU A 343 38.30 -28.77 -33.28
N GLN A 344 37.63 -27.77 -33.87
CA GLN A 344 37.05 -26.63 -33.15
C GLN A 344 35.55 -26.80 -32.91
N SER A 345 34.88 -27.74 -33.58
CA SER A 345 33.43 -28.00 -33.44
C SER A 345 32.51 -26.77 -33.59
N GLU A 346 32.93 -25.78 -34.39
CA GLU A 346 32.29 -24.47 -34.64
C GLU A 346 30.75 -24.54 -34.71
N ALA A 347 30.23 -25.49 -35.49
CA ALA A 347 28.79 -25.63 -35.73
C ALA A 347 28.01 -25.98 -34.45
N ALA A 348 28.56 -26.84 -33.58
CA ALA A 348 27.91 -27.24 -32.33
C ALA A 348 28.00 -26.16 -31.25
N VAL A 349 29.17 -25.53 -31.09
CA VAL A 349 29.40 -24.49 -30.09
C VAL A 349 28.63 -23.20 -30.41
N THR A 350 28.59 -22.81 -31.70
CA THR A 350 27.79 -21.66 -32.15
C THR A 350 26.29 -21.95 -32.06
N THR A 351 25.86 -23.20 -32.25
CA THR A 351 24.47 -23.62 -31.99
C THR A 351 24.11 -23.51 -30.51
N ASN A 352 24.99 -23.91 -29.60
CA ASN A 352 24.76 -23.78 -28.15
C ASN A 352 24.65 -22.30 -27.73
N LEU A 353 25.54 -21.44 -28.25
CA LEU A 353 25.51 -20.00 -28.04
C LEU A 353 24.21 -19.35 -28.57
N PHE A 354 23.76 -19.75 -29.77
CA PHE A 354 22.48 -19.30 -30.33
C PHE A 354 21.29 -19.71 -29.46
N TYR A 355 21.25 -20.99 -29.04
CA TYR A 355 20.18 -21.51 -28.18
C TYR A 355 20.11 -20.73 -26.86
N TRP A 356 21.22 -20.59 -26.14
CA TRP A 356 21.22 -19.88 -24.86
C TRP A 356 20.93 -18.39 -24.99
N GLY A 357 21.43 -17.72 -26.04
CA GLY A 357 21.06 -16.32 -26.29
C GLY A 357 19.55 -16.12 -26.47
N ASN A 358 18.86 -17.05 -27.13
CA ASN A 358 17.40 -16.99 -27.29
C ASN A 358 16.65 -17.45 -26.02
N VAL A 359 17.13 -18.45 -25.29
CA VAL A 359 16.53 -18.85 -23.99
C VAL A 359 16.57 -17.71 -22.98
N VAL A 360 17.69 -17.00 -22.88
CA VAL A 360 17.80 -15.84 -21.99
C VAL A 360 16.90 -14.69 -22.46
N HIS A 361 16.80 -14.44 -23.77
CA HIS A 361 15.83 -13.50 -24.32
C HIS A 361 14.39 -13.85 -23.88
N ASP A 362 13.94 -15.07 -24.17
CA ASP A 362 12.56 -15.48 -23.97
C ASP A 362 12.16 -15.49 -22.48
N ILE A 363 13.04 -15.95 -21.59
CA ILE A 363 12.82 -15.91 -20.13
C ILE A 363 12.70 -14.45 -19.63
N PHE A 364 13.65 -13.57 -19.98
CA PHE A 364 13.65 -12.20 -19.45
C PHE A 364 12.62 -11.28 -20.11
N TYR A 365 12.12 -11.61 -21.30
CA TYR A 365 10.91 -11.00 -21.86
C TYR A 365 9.74 -11.16 -20.88
N GLY A 366 9.57 -12.36 -20.31
CA GLY A 366 8.61 -12.67 -19.25
C GLY A 366 8.74 -11.73 -18.05
N TYR A 367 9.95 -11.48 -17.56
CA TYR A 367 10.21 -10.57 -16.43
C TYR A 367 10.22 -9.06 -16.80
N GLY A 368 9.85 -8.72 -18.03
CA GLY A 368 9.72 -7.33 -18.48
C GLY A 368 11.04 -6.67 -18.87
N PHE A 369 12.04 -7.46 -19.31
CA PHE A 369 13.02 -7.02 -20.30
C PHE A 369 12.44 -7.30 -21.69
N ASP A 370 11.42 -6.51 -22.03
CA ASP A 370 10.67 -6.58 -23.28
C ASP A 370 11.07 -5.43 -24.22
N GLU A 371 10.33 -5.24 -25.32
CA GLU A 371 10.64 -4.21 -26.31
C GLU A 371 10.63 -2.81 -25.70
N ALA A 372 9.71 -2.53 -24.77
CA ALA A 372 9.62 -1.22 -24.11
C ALA A 372 10.67 -1.04 -23.00
N GLY A 373 11.12 -2.14 -22.40
CA GLY A 373 12.31 -2.22 -21.55
C GLY A 373 13.63 -2.08 -22.32
N GLY A 374 13.60 -2.17 -23.65
CA GLY A 374 14.76 -2.08 -24.53
C GLY A 374 15.57 -3.37 -24.54
N ASN A 375 14.90 -4.48 -24.85
CA ASN A 375 15.52 -5.77 -25.11
C ASN A 375 16.28 -5.81 -26.46
N PHE A 376 16.62 -7.00 -26.95
CA PHE A 376 17.46 -7.17 -28.13
C PHE A 376 16.66 -7.82 -29.26
N GLN A 377 16.06 -7.00 -30.12
CA GLN A 377 15.20 -7.47 -31.20
C GLN A 377 15.50 -6.77 -32.54
N ALA A 378 15.50 -7.53 -33.63
CA ALA A 378 15.63 -6.99 -34.98
C ALA A 378 14.37 -6.19 -35.37
N ASN A 379 13.22 -6.64 -34.85
CA ASN A 379 11.86 -6.17 -35.08
C ASN A 379 11.07 -6.29 -33.77
N ASN A 380 10.44 -5.19 -33.35
CA ASN A 380 9.72 -5.11 -32.07
C ASN A 380 8.20 -5.29 -32.28
N TYR A 381 7.78 -5.63 -33.51
CA TYR A 381 6.40 -5.85 -33.92
C TYR A 381 5.43 -4.70 -33.57
N GLY A 382 5.97 -3.49 -33.33
CA GLY A 382 5.24 -2.31 -32.90
C GLY A 382 4.93 -2.22 -31.39
N HIS A 383 5.49 -3.08 -30.55
CA HIS A 383 5.22 -3.12 -29.10
C HIS A 383 5.91 -2.02 -28.29
N GLY A 384 7.03 -1.48 -28.74
CA GLY A 384 7.79 -0.44 -28.05
C GLY A 384 9.26 -0.42 -28.47
N GLY A 385 10.08 0.35 -27.75
CA GLY A 385 11.53 0.42 -27.95
C GLY A 385 11.98 1.01 -29.29
N GLU A 386 13.29 0.95 -29.52
CA GLU A 386 13.93 1.20 -30.81
C GLU A 386 14.44 -0.13 -31.39
N GLU A 387 13.98 -0.49 -32.59
CA GLU A 387 14.29 -1.78 -33.24
C GLU A 387 15.74 -1.87 -33.77
N ARG A 388 16.11 -3.07 -34.24
CA ARG A 388 17.35 -3.41 -34.98
C ARG A 388 18.57 -3.60 -34.08
N ASP A 389 18.33 -4.16 -32.90
CA ASP A 389 19.34 -4.38 -31.89
C ASP A 389 19.38 -5.80 -31.32
N TYR A 390 19.00 -6.78 -32.14
CA TYR A 390 19.32 -8.19 -31.94
C TYR A 390 20.77 -8.40 -31.49
N LEU A 391 20.98 -9.39 -30.62
CA LEU A 391 22.29 -9.75 -30.10
C LEU A 391 23.18 -10.31 -31.20
N LYS A 392 24.35 -9.71 -31.39
CA LYS A 392 25.45 -10.32 -32.16
C LYS A 392 26.26 -11.20 -31.21
N ALA A 393 26.12 -12.51 -31.33
CA ALA A 393 26.77 -13.48 -30.46
C ALA A 393 27.96 -14.13 -31.19
N LEU A 394 29.18 -13.77 -30.80
CA LEU A 394 30.41 -14.13 -31.51
C LEU A 394 31.09 -15.29 -30.79
N SER A 395 31.15 -16.46 -31.41
CA SER A 395 31.87 -17.62 -30.87
C SER A 395 33.37 -17.58 -31.23
N GLN A 396 34.15 -18.32 -30.46
CA GLN A 396 35.53 -18.74 -30.78
C GLN A 396 36.52 -17.62 -31.16
N ARG A 397 36.54 -16.49 -30.44
CA ARG A 397 37.55 -15.43 -30.68
C ARG A 397 38.98 -15.81 -30.24
N GLY A 398 39.61 -16.78 -30.89
CA GLY A 398 41.00 -17.17 -30.66
C GLY A 398 41.32 -17.58 -29.21
N LEU A 399 42.61 -17.77 -28.92
CA LEU A 399 43.11 -18.26 -27.64
C LEU A 399 43.35 -17.12 -26.63
N ARG A 400 42.36 -16.85 -25.77
CA ARG A 400 42.45 -15.89 -24.64
C ARG A 400 41.42 -16.23 -23.56
N CYS A 401 41.78 -16.08 -22.30
CA CYS A 401 40.82 -16.23 -21.21
C CYS A 401 39.97 -14.98 -21.01
N ASN A 402 38.85 -14.93 -21.71
CA ASN A 402 37.87 -13.86 -21.61
C ASN A 402 36.48 -14.33 -22.02
N ALA A 403 35.50 -13.55 -21.61
CA ALA A 403 34.29 -13.28 -22.37
C ALA A 403 34.01 -11.77 -22.21
N PHE A 404 33.26 -11.19 -23.14
CA PHE A 404 32.82 -9.81 -22.97
C PHE A 404 31.49 -9.51 -23.65
N MET A 405 30.79 -8.53 -23.07
CA MET A 405 29.59 -7.92 -23.61
C MET A 405 29.83 -6.43 -23.88
N SER A 406 29.31 -5.96 -25.00
CA SER A 406 29.19 -4.54 -25.26
C SER A 406 27.73 -4.16 -25.47
N THR A 407 27.21 -3.30 -24.59
CA THR A 407 25.80 -2.92 -24.56
C THR A 407 25.67 -1.42 -24.85
N PRO A 408 25.49 -1.01 -26.13
CA PRO A 408 25.06 0.33 -26.45
C PRO A 408 23.58 0.53 -26.03
N GLY A 409 23.10 1.78 -26.07
CA GLY A 409 21.69 2.08 -25.84
C GLY A 409 20.76 1.50 -26.91
N ASP A 410 19.45 1.57 -26.63
CA ASP A 410 18.34 1.08 -27.45
C ASP A 410 18.49 1.39 -28.96
N GLY A 411 18.15 0.42 -29.81
CA GLY A 411 18.24 0.55 -31.28
C GLY A 411 19.66 0.38 -31.86
N PHE A 412 20.61 -0.11 -31.07
CA PHE A 412 21.94 -0.55 -31.54
C PHE A 412 22.24 -1.96 -31.01
N SER A 413 22.55 -2.91 -31.90
CA SER A 413 22.90 -4.29 -31.50
C SER A 413 24.01 -4.33 -30.45
N PRO A 414 23.81 -5.03 -29.32
CA PRO A 414 24.91 -5.40 -28.46
C PRO A 414 25.76 -6.50 -29.10
N ILE A 415 26.96 -6.68 -28.56
CA ILE A 415 27.93 -7.68 -29.02
C ILE A 415 28.38 -8.49 -27.82
N MET A 416 27.95 -9.75 -27.75
CA MET A 416 28.52 -10.76 -26.87
C MET A 416 29.65 -11.46 -27.62
N ARG A 417 30.76 -11.73 -26.93
CA ARG A 417 31.91 -12.41 -27.50
C ARG A 417 32.47 -13.46 -26.55
N MET A 418 32.42 -14.70 -27.01
CA MET A 418 33.01 -15.86 -26.36
C MET A 418 34.41 -16.11 -26.95
N PHE A 419 35.36 -16.48 -26.09
CA PHE A 419 36.72 -16.83 -26.49
C PHE A 419 36.95 -18.32 -26.26
N VAL A 420 38.00 -18.82 -26.90
CA VAL A 420 38.52 -20.15 -26.63
C VAL A 420 39.62 -20.03 -25.57
N GLY A 421 39.55 -20.85 -24.53
CA GLY A 421 40.39 -20.70 -23.36
C GLY A 421 41.77 -21.33 -23.50
N ASN A 422 42.83 -20.52 -23.36
CA ASN A 422 44.16 -20.95 -22.92
C ASN A 422 44.24 -20.88 -21.37
N CYS A 423 43.22 -21.43 -20.68
CA CYS A 423 42.88 -21.09 -19.30
C CYS A 423 43.25 -22.15 -18.26
N GLY A 424 43.76 -23.28 -18.74
CA GLY A 424 44.17 -24.42 -17.94
C GLY A 424 45.05 -25.35 -18.79
N ALA A 425 45.26 -26.57 -18.31
CA ALA A 425 46.00 -27.59 -19.07
C ALA A 425 45.18 -28.23 -20.21
N VAL A 426 43.89 -27.92 -20.29
CA VAL A 426 42.94 -28.36 -21.32
C VAL A 426 42.23 -27.11 -21.84
N GLU A 427 42.15 -26.96 -23.15
CA GLU A 427 41.47 -25.83 -23.80
C GLU A 427 39.98 -26.16 -23.97
N HIS A 428 39.12 -25.25 -23.51
CA HIS A 428 37.67 -25.35 -23.62
C HIS A 428 37.09 -24.08 -24.23
N ASP A 429 35.95 -24.20 -24.90
CA ASP A 429 35.24 -23.08 -25.52
C ASP A 429 34.26 -22.43 -24.53
N GLY A 430 34.33 -21.10 -24.38
CA GLY A 430 33.37 -20.36 -23.54
C GLY A 430 31.93 -20.47 -24.06
N SER A 431 31.73 -20.75 -25.35
CA SER A 431 30.43 -20.90 -26.01
C SER A 431 29.63 -22.15 -25.57
N ILE A 432 30.20 -22.98 -24.68
CA ILE A 432 29.52 -24.10 -24.00
C ILE A 432 29.61 -24.03 -22.46
N ASP A 433 30.15 -22.95 -21.88
CA ASP A 433 30.01 -22.64 -20.45
C ASP A 433 28.80 -21.71 -20.29
N ASN A 434 27.62 -22.30 -20.09
CA ASN A 434 26.35 -21.56 -20.13
C ASN A 434 26.25 -20.50 -19.03
N ALA A 435 26.91 -20.69 -17.88
CA ALA A 435 27.04 -19.62 -16.89
C ALA A 435 27.77 -18.39 -17.43
N VAL A 436 28.81 -18.56 -18.25
CA VAL A 436 29.52 -17.44 -18.88
C VAL A 436 28.63 -16.77 -19.93
N ILE A 437 27.90 -17.53 -20.75
CA ILE A 437 26.93 -16.98 -21.73
C ILE A 437 25.87 -16.11 -21.03
N VAL A 438 25.26 -16.62 -19.95
CA VAL A 438 24.23 -15.88 -19.21
C VAL A 438 24.83 -14.69 -18.46
N HIS A 439 26.07 -14.79 -17.96
CA HIS A 439 26.79 -13.65 -17.36
C HIS A 439 26.93 -12.49 -18.37
N GLU A 440 27.45 -12.76 -19.57
CA GLU A 440 27.58 -11.74 -20.61
C GLU A 440 26.22 -11.16 -21.03
N TYR A 441 25.16 -11.98 -21.11
CA TYR A 441 23.82 -11.47 -21.39
C TYR A 441 23.28 -10.60 -20.23
N GLY A 442 23.64 -10.92 -18.99
CA GLY A 442 23.31 -10.17 -17.78
C GLY A 442 23.84 -8.73 -17.76
N HIS A 443 25.01 -8.48 -18.36
CA HIS A 443 25.48 -7.12 -18.66
C HIS A 443 24.52 -6.40 -19.63
N GLY A 444 23.98 -7.11 -20.62
CA GLY A 444 22.95 -6.60 -21.52
C GLY A 444 21.70 -6.11 -20.78
N ILE A 445 21.10 -6.98 -19.97
CA ILE A 445 19.88 -6.72 -19.19
C ILE A 445 20.09 -5.54 -18.23
N SER A 446 21.13 -5.61 -17.40
CA SER A 446 21.39 -4.61 -16.36
C SER A 446 21.70 -3.22 -16.91
N ILE A 447 22.46 -3.12 -18.00
CA ILE A 447 22.82 -1.84 -18.63
C ILE A 447 21.63 -1.19 -19.36
N ARG A 448 20.76 -1.96 -20.00
CA ARG A 448 19.56 -1.42 -20.67
C ARG A 448 18.50 -0.96 -19.68
N LEU A 449 18.24 -1.73 -18.62
CA LEU A 449 17.19 -1.37 -17.66
C LEU A 449 17.59 -0.20 -16.74
N THR A 450 18.86 -0.13 -16.31
CA THR A 450 19.32 0.90 -15.36
C THR A 450 19.33 2.30 -15.97
N GLY A 451 18.50 3.20 -15.43
CA GLY A 451 18.39 4.57 -15.94
C GLY A 451 17.74 4.69 -17.33
N GLY A 452 17.12 3.60 -17.82
CA GLY A 452 16.35 3.51 -19.05
C GLY A 452 17.18 3.21 -20.31
N ALA A 453 16.59 2.42 -21.22
CA ALA A 453 17.22 1.78 -22.38
C ALA A 453 18.11 2.69 -23.25
N ALA A 454 17.78 3.98 -23.35
CA ALA A 454 18.56 4.97 -24.10
C ALA A 454 19.90 5.37 -23.44
N ASN A 455 20.24 4.87 -22.23
CA ASN A 455 21.35 5.40 -21.42
C ASN A 455 22.29 4.32 -20.82
N SER A 456 23.09 3.66 -21.68
CA SER A 456 24.05 2.62 -21.28
C SER A 456 25.26 3.07 -20.42
N ALA A 457 25.22 4.27 -19.83
CA ALA A 457 26.32 4.82 -19.03
C ALA A 457 26.11 4.68 -17.50
N CYS A 458 25.01 4.07 -17.06
CA CYS A 458 24.58 4.13 -15.66
C CYS A 458 25.26 3.14 -14.71
N LEU A 459 26.12 2.25 -15.18
CA LEU A 459 26.78 1.20 -14.38
C LEU A 459 28.31 1.29 -14.46
N LEU A 460 28.84 2.52 -14.35
CA LEU A 460 30.26 2.83 -14.54
C LEU A 460 30.89 3.52 -13.32
N ASN A 461 30.10 3.74 -12.26
CA ASN A 461 30.49 4.43 -11.04
C ASN A 461 31.30 3.55 -10.08
N GLU A 462 31.80 4.13 -8.98
CA GLU A 462 32.74 3.40 -8.11
C GLU A 462 32.08 2.19 -7.43
N GLU A 463 30.81 2.27 -7.04
CA GLU A 463 30.06 1.16 -6.41
C GLU A 463 29.21 0.31 -7.38
N GLN A 464 29.46 0.37 -8.69
CA GLN A 464 28.59 -0.31 -9.66
C GLN A 464 28.42 -1.82 -9.38
N MET A 465 27.21 -2.33 -9.63
CA MET A 465 26.78 -3.70 -9.33
C MET A 465 26.71 -4.62 -10.57
N GLY A 466 27.13 -4.15 -11.76
CA GLY A 466 27.01 -4.80 -13.08
C GLY A 466 27.39 -6.28 -13.12
N GLU A 467 28.61 -6.56 -12.66
CA GLU A 467 29.18 -7.91 -12.52
C GLU A 467 28.36 -8.82 -11.60
N GLY A 468 27.75 -8.25 -10.55
CA GLY A 468 27.01 -9.00 -9.55
C GLY A 468 25.64 -9.44 -10.04
N TRP A 469 24.90 -8.59 -10.76
CA TRP A 469 23.67 -9.04 -11.44
C TRP A 469 23.98 -10.11 -12.48
N SER A 470 25.10 -9.98 -13.19
CA SER A 470 25.50 -10.92 -14.26
C SER A 470 25.83 -12.31 -13.71
N ASP A 471 26.62 -12.40 -12.64
CA ASP A 471 26.84 -13.66 -11.91
C ASP A 471 25.54 -14.22 -11.32
N TRP A 472 24.68 -13.34 -10.78
CA TRP A 472 23.42 -13.77 -10.20
C TRP A 472 22.44 -14.34 -11.24
N PHE A 473 22.26 -13.68 -12.40
CA PHE A 473 21.46 -14.22 -13.50
C PHE A 473 21.99 -15.57 -13.99
N ALA A 474 23.31 -15.71 -14.11
CA ALA A 474 23.95 -16.98 -14.45
C ALA A 474 23.66 -18.09 -13.43
N MET A 475 23.68 -17.76 -12.13
CA MET A 475 23.28 -18.70 -11.09
C MET A 475 21.81 -19.07 -11.18
N MET A 476 20.91 -18.09 -11.33
CA MET A 476 19.45 -18.29 -11.37
C MET A 476 19.01 -19.23 -12.48
N LEU A 477 19.50 -19.00 -13.71
CA LEU A 477 19.14 -19.82 -14.88
C LEU A 477 19.77 -21.22 -14.86
N THR A 478 20.69 -21.49 -13.93
CA THR A 478 21.34 -22.80 -13.79
C THR A 478 21.10 -23.44 -12.42
N MET A 479 20.10 -22.95 -11.67
CA MET A 479 19.58 -23.62 -10.46
C MET A 479 18.88 -24.92 -10.84
N GLN A 480 19.03 -25.95 -10.01
CA GLN A 480 18.47 -27.28 -10.28
C GLN A 480 17.50 -27.74 -9.18
N PRO A 481 16.49 -28.56 -9.50
CA PRO A 481 15.65 -29.20 -8.50
C PRO A 481 16.48 -30.05 -7.52
N GLY A 482 16.55 -29.61 -6.26
CA GLY A 482 17.32 -30.27 -5.20
C GLY A 482 18.56 -29.49 -4.73
N ASP A 483 18.91 -28.38 -5.39
CA ASP A 483 19.87 -27.41 -4.85
C ASP A 483 19.41 -26.90 -3.46
N SER A 484 20.35 -26.49 -2.62
CA SER A 484 20.12 -25.92 -1.28
C SER A 484 20.81 -24.57 -1.08
N ALA A 485 20.28 -23.76 -0.15
CA ALA A 485 20.85 -22.46 0.21
C ALA A 485 22.33 -22.50 0.62
N THR A 486 22.80 -23.62 1.17
CA THR A 486 24.19 -23.80 1.61
C THR A 486 25.12 -24.31 0.53
N ASP A 487 24.60 -24.70 -0.65
CA ASP A 487 25.42 -25.27 -1.72
C ASP A 487 26.40 -24.24 -2.29
N GLN A 488 27.57 -24.71 -2.71
CA GLN A 488 28.64 -23.86 -3.25
C GLN A 488 28.49 -23.71 -4.77
N ARG A 489 28.01 -22.55 -5.20
CA ARG A 489 27.84 -22.20 -6.61
C ARG A 489 29.07 -21.42 -7.09
N THR A 490 29.64 -21.79 -8.23
CA THR A 490 30.87 -21.17 -8.76
C THR A 490 30.74 -20.85 -10.24
N ILE A 491 31.47 -19.84 -10.71
CA ILE A 491 31.44 -19.39 -12.10
C ILE A 491 32.67 -19.90 -12.85
N ALA A 492 32.47 -20.31 -14.12
CA ALA A 492 33.48 -20.67 -15.10
C ALA A 492 34.43 -21.83 -14.73
N ASN A 493 34.02 -22.82 -13.92
CA ASN A 493 34.87 -23.99 -13.64
C ASN A 493 35.21 -24.77 -14.92
N TRP A 494 34.27 -24.90 -15.87
CA TRP A 494 34.48 -25.62 -17.13
C TRP A 494 35.47 -24.88 -18.04
N LEU A 495 35.24 -23.59 -18.34
CA LEU A 495 36.13 -22.79 -19.18
C LEU A 495 37.60 -22.77 -18.69
N PHE A 496 37.82 -22.92 -17.37
CA PHE A 496 39.15 -22.93 -16.76
C PHE A 496 39.75 -24.34 -16.59
N GLY A 497 39.11 -25.39 -17.11
CA GLY A 497 39.56 -26.77 -16.97
C GLY A 497 39.64 -27.23 -15.50
N LYS A 498 38.84 -26.61 -14.63
CA LYS A 498 38.74 -26.97 -13.20
C LYS A 498 37.71 -28.10 -13.03
N PRO A 499 37.83 -28.93 -11.99
CA PRO A 499 36.79 -29.90 -11.65
C PRO A 499 35.50 -29.18 -11.23
N ILE A 500 34.38 -29.91 -11.18
CA ILE A 500 33.06 -29.38 -10.83
C ILE A 500 33.04 -28.68 -9.44
N ASP A 501 33.79 -29.21 -8.48
CA ASP A 501 34.01 -28.69 -7.13
C ASP A 501 35.19 -27.69 -7.03
N GLY A 502 35.71 -27.22 -8.16
CA GLY A 502 36.76 -26.21 -8.24
C GLY A 502 36.29 -24.85 -7.72
N SER A 503 37.27 -23.98 -7.39
CA SER A 503 37.01 -22.67 -6.76
C SER A 503 36.28 -21.64 -7.64
N GLY A 504 35.99 -21.93 -8.91
CA GLY A 504 35.59 -20.93 -9.90
C GLY A 504 36.62 -19.80 -10.09
N ILE A 505 36.16 -18.68 -10.62
CA ILE A 505 36.96 -17.47 -10.89
C ILE A 505 36.75 -16.32 -9.88
N ARG A 506 35.81 -16.46 -8.93
CA ARG A 506 35.48 -15.44 -7.94
C ARG A 506 36.23 -15.72 -6.61
N PRO A 507 36.44 -14.71 -5.74
CA PRO A 507 37.17 -14.89 -4.47
C PRO A 507 36.62 -15.99 -3.55
N TYR A 508 35.30 -16.18 -3.53
CA TYR A 508 34.58 -17.21 -2.77
C TYR A 508 33.46 -17.80 -3.65
N PRO A 509 33.02 -19.05 -3.40
CA PRO A 509 31.78 -19.56 -3.96
C PRO A 509 30.58 -18.77 -3.46
N TYR A 510 29.50 -18.71 -4.25
CA TYR A 510 28.22 -18.18 -3.78
C TYR A 510 27.48 -19.26 -2.98
N THR A 511 27.12 -18.92 -1.75
CA THR A 511 26.45 -19.78 -0.76
C THR A 511 25.92 -18.89 0.35
N THR A 512 24.84 -19.30 1.03
CA THR A 512 24.33 -18.58 2.21
C THR A 512 25.12 -18.89 3.49
N ASP A 513 26.12 -19.80 3.44
CA ASP A 513 27.04 -20.06 4.55
C ASP A 513 28.14 -18.97 4.64
N LEU A 514 28.03 -18.12 5.66
CA LEU A 514 28.99 -17.04 5.94
C LEU A 514 30.38 -17.56 6.35
N ALA A 515 30.53 -18.84 6.73
CA ALA A 515 31.85 -19.42 6.97
C ALA A 515 32.60 -19.76 5.68
N LEU A 516 31.88 -19.95 4.56
CA LEU A 516 32.43 -20.23 3.24
C LEU A 516 32.52 -18.97 2.36
N ASN A 517 31.54 -18.07 2.48
CA ASN A 517 31.55 -16.75 1.83
C ASN A 517 31.25 -15.65 2.85
N PRO A 518 32.30 -15.06 3.47
CA PRO A 518 32.14 -14.09 4.55
C PRO A 518 31.79 -12.67 4.06
N HIS A 519 31.52 -12.46 2.77
CA HIS A 519 31.39 -11.11 2.22
C HIS A 519 30.25 -10.29 2.84
N THR A 520 30.60 -9.07 3.28
CA THR A 520 29.69 -8.02 3.74
C THR A 520 29.89 -6.73 2.94
N TYR A 521 29.03 -5.73 3.15
CA TYR A 521 29.08 -4.48 2.40
C TYR A 521 30.43 -3.76 2.51
N ASP A 522 31.06 -3.70 3.70
CA ASP A 522 32.34 -2.99 3.88
C ASP A 522 33.50 -3.58 3.05
N ASP A 523 33.41 -4.83 2.57
CA ASP A 523 34.46 -5.43 1.72
C ASP A 523 34.67 -4.67 0.40
N ILE A 524 33.65 -3.98 -0.12
CA ILE A 524 33.78 -3.22 -1.38
C ILE A 524 34.88 -2.15 -1.29
N LYS A 525 35.18 -1.67 -0.07
CA LYS A 525 36.25 -0.70 0.23
C LYS A 525 37.61 -1.22 -0.22
N THR A 526 37.86 -2.51 -0.10
CA THR A 526 39.14 -3.15 -0.50
C THR A 526 39.04 -4.00 -1.77
N ALA A 527 37.83 -4.41 -2.17
CA ALA A 527 37.59 -5.21 -3.36
C ALA A 527 38.07 -4.54 -4.67
N GLY A 528 38.48 -5.38 -5.63
CA GLY A 528 38.93 -4.96 -6.95
C GLY A 528 37.76 -4.65 -7.89
N ARG A 529 37.79 -3.48 -8.54
CA ARG A 529 36.85 -3.07 -9.59
C ARG A 529 37.03 -3.92 -10.88
N PRO A 530 35.96 -4.29 -11.59
CA PRO A 530 34.55 -4.31 -11.16
C PRO A 530 34.19 -5.61 -10.41
N HIS A 531 34.85 -6.73 -10.75
CA HIS A 531 34.44 -8.10 -10.38
C HIS A 531 34.33 -8.37 -8.88
N GLY A 532 35.25 -7.83 -8.07
CA GLY A 532 35.24 -8.05 -6.62
C GLY A 532 34.06 -7.35 -5.95
N ILE A 533 33.68 -6.16 -6.44
CA ILE A 533 32.48 -5.44 -5.98
C ILE A 533 31.23 -6.24 -6.38
N GLY A 534 31.17 -6.71 -7.63
CA GLY A 534 30.10 -7.59 -8.10
C GLY A 534 29.92 -8.87 -7.26
N THR A 535 31.02 -9.46 -6.78
CA THR A 535 30.98 -10.66 -5.94
C THR A 535 30.22 -10.41 -4.63
N VAL A 536 30.42 -9.25 -4.00
CA VAL A 536 29.67 -8.89 -2.78
C VAL A 536 28.17 -8.74 -3.09
N TRP A 537 27.83 -8.06 -4.19
CA TRP A 537 26.43 -7.86 -4.60
C TRP A 537 25.72 -9.17 -4.97
N ALA A 538 26.35 -10.05 -5.76
CA ALA A 538 25.81 -11.36 -6.11
C ALA A 538 25.57 -12.23 -4.88
N ALA A 539 26.46 -12.18 -3.88
CA ALA A 539 26.26 -12.87 -2.62
C ALA A 539 25.04 -12.35 -1.84
N MET A 540 24.78 -11.04 -1.85
CA MET A 540 23.57 -10.45 -1.25
C MET A 540 22.28 -10.88 -1.98
N LEU A 541 22.27 -10.84 -3.33
CA LEU A 541 21.11 -11.30 -4.11
C LEU A 541 20.87 -12.80 -3.94
N TRP A 542 21.90 -13.60 -3.68
CA TRP A 542 21.77 -15.03 -3.36
C TRP A 542 21.06 -15.26 -2.02
N GLU A 543 21.32 -14.43 -1.00
CA GLU A 543 20.54 -14.46 0.25
C GLU A 543 19.05 -14.14 0.01
N VAL A 544 18.75 -13.11 -0.80
CA VAL A 544 17.37 -12.73 -1.15
C VAL A 544 16.67 -13.87 -1.89
N THR A 545 17.38 -14.52 -2.82
CA THR A 545 16.87 -15.65 -3.60
C THR A 545 16.46 -16.81 -2.71
N TRP A 546 17.31 -17.21 -1.76
CA TRP A 546 17.00 -18.32 -0.86
C TRP A 546 15.96 -17.96 0.19
N ALA A 547 15.96 -16.73 0.72
CA ALA A 547 14.91 -16.28 1.64
C ALA A 547 13.50 -16.35 1.00
N LEU A 548 13.39 -16.03 -0.29
CA LEU A 548 12.15 -16.20 -1.06
C LEU A 548 11.87 -17.67 -1.40
N THR A 549 12.88 -18.43 -1.83
CA THR A 549 12.74 -19.84 -2.24
C THR A 549 12.35 -20.74 -1.06
N ASP A 550 12.91 -20.52 0.13
CA ASP A 550 12.53 -21.21 1.37
C ASP A 550 11.09 -20.88 1.79
N ARG A 551 10.60 -19.68 1.46
CA ARG A 551 9.24 -19.23 1.82
C ARG A 551 8.16 -19.74 0.87
N TYR A 552 8.43 -19.72 -0.43
CA TYR A 552 7.46 -19.94 -1.52
C TYR A 552 7.70 -21.22 -2.32
N GLY A 553 8.81 -21.92 -2.07
CA GLY A 553 9.26 -23.09 -2.84
C GLY A 553 10.08 -22.71 -4.08
N PHE A 554 10.84 -23.69 -4.58
CA PHE A 554 11.48 -23.61 -5.90
C PHE A 554 10.54 -24.14 -6.98
N ASP A 555 10.45 -23.43 -8.10
CA ASP A 555 9.69 -23.82 -9.28
C ASP A 555 10.65 -23.93 -10.50
N PRO A 556 10.77 -25.11 -11.13
CA PRO A 556 11.68 -25.30 -12.27
C PRO A 556 11.23 -24.60 -13.57
N ASP A 557 9.98 -24.14 -13.67
CA ASP A 557 9.54 -23.36 -14.84
C ASP A 557 9.98 -21.90 -14.70
N LEU A 558 11.09 -21.54 -15.35
CA LEU A 558 11.60 -20.16 -15.35
C LEU A 558 10.83 -19.22 -16.30
N TYR A 559 9.94 -19.72 -17.16
CA TYR A 559 9.17 -18.89 -18.10
C TYR A 559 7.85 -18.43 -17.47
N HIS A 560 7.15 -19.35 -16.79
CA HIS A 560 5.78 -19.15 -16.30
C HIS A 560 5.57 -19.53 -14.83
N GLY A 561 6.62 -19.99 -14.14
CA GLY A 561 6.55 -20.43 -12.76
C GLY A 561 6.29 -19.33 -11.74
N THR A 562 5.89 -19.73 -10.55
CA THR A 562 5.49 -18.83 -9.44
C THR A 562 6.27 -19.07 -8.15
N GLY A 563 7.38 -19.79 -8.21
CA GLY A 563 8.25 -20.05 -7.06
C GLY A 563 9.00 -18.81 -6.57
N GLY A 564 9.64 -18.93 -5.41
CA GLY A 564 10.47 -17.86 -4.83
C GLY A 564 11.64 -17.45 -5.73
N ASN A 565 12.14 -18.38 -6.55
CA ASN A 565 13.14 -18.10 -7.59
C ASN A 565 12.58 -17.25 -8.74
N ASN A 566 11.33 -17.49 -9.18
CA ASN A 566 10.65 -16.63 -10.16
C ASN A 566 10.34 -15.24 -9.57
N MET A 567 9.94 -15.18 -8.30
CA MET A 567 9.73 -13.91 -7.58
C MET A 567 11.05 -13.12 -7.50
N ALA A 568 12.18 -13.77 -7.21
CA ALA A 568 13.48 -13.13 -7.20
C ALA A 568 13.85 -12.56 -8.59
N LEU A 569 13.61 -13.30 -9.68
CA LEU A 569 13.80 -12.81 -11.06
C LEU A 569 12.94 -11.57 -11.36
N ALA A 570 11.65 -11.58 -10.97
CA ALA A 570 10.76 -10.44 -11.14
C ALA A 570 11.22 -9.21 -10.34
N LEU A 571 11.58 -9.40 -9.06
CA LEU A 571 12.04 -8.33 -8.16
C LEU A 571 13.34 -7.68 -8.63
N VAL A 572 14.34 -8.47 -9.04
CA VAL A 572 15.63 -7.93 -9.52
C VAL A 572 15.46 -7.23 -10.88
N THR A 573 14.69 -7.81 -11.79
CA THR A 573 14.47 -7.22 -13.13
C THR A 573 13.66 -5.92 -13.05
N GLU A 574 12.66 -5.85 -12.17
CA GLU A 574 11.92 -4.61 -11.92
C GLU A 574 12.75 -3.59 -11.11
N GLY A 575 13.53 -4.04 -10.13
CA GLY A 575 14.45 -3.20 -9.35
C GLY A 575 15.50 -2.49 -10.21
N LEU A 576 16.06 -3.18 -11.22
CA LEU A 576 16.93 -2.57 -12.24
C LEU A 576 16.29 -1.38 -12.96
N LYS A 577 14.96 -1.37 -13.13
CA LYS A 577 14.20 -0.25 -13.74
C LYS A 577 13.91 0.88 -12.74
N LEU A 578 13.88 0.58 -11.43
CA LEU A 578 13.52 1.51 -10.36
C LEU A 578 14.73 2.24 -9.77
N GLN A 579 15.93 1.67 -9.89
CA GLN A 579 17.16 2.24 -9.34
C GLN A 579 17.65 3.46 -10.15
N PRO A 580 18.35 4.42 -9.50
CA PRO A 580 18.91 5.59 -10.17
C PRO A 580 20.02 5.25 -11.17
N CYS A 581 20.37 6.23 -12.01
CA CYS A 581 21.56 6.14 -12.86
C CYS A 581 22.82 6.38 -12.01
N SER A 582 23.83 5.50 -12.13
CA SER A 582 24.98 5.40 -11.22
C SER A 582 24.56 5.11 -9.77
N PRO A 583 23.94 3.95 -9.49
CA PRO A 583 23.52 3.55 -8.15
C PRO A 583 24.70 3.07 -7.30
N GLY A 584 24.62 3.25 -5.99
CA GLY A 584 25.37 2.45 -5.00
C GLY A 584 24.58 1.23 -4.54
N PHE A 585 25.08 0.49 -3.55
CA PHE A 585 24.40 -0.74 -3.10
C PHE A 585 23.08 -0.43 -2.38
N VAL A 586 23.02 0.64 -1.59
CA VAL A 586 21.80 1.08 -0.91
C VAL A 586 20.73 1.47 -1.93
N ASP A 587 21.10 2.22 -2.98
CA ASP A 587 20.21 2.51 -4.12
C ASP A 587 19.64 1.23 -4.75
N GLY A 588 20.46 0.18 -4.92
CA GLY A 588 20.05 -1.11 -5.49
C GLY A 588 19.11 -1.91 -4.58
N ARG A 589 19.38 -1.93 -3.27
CA ARG A 589 18.52 -2.55 -2.25
C ARG A 589 17.16 -1.90 -2.22
N ASP A 590 17.12 -0.57 -2.12
CA ASP A 590 15.89 0.19 -1.99
C ASP A 590 15.03 0.10 -3.26
N ALA A 591 15.66 -0.06 -4.43
CA ALA A 591 14.96 -0.36 -5.68
C ALA A 591 14.33 -1.76 -5.72
N ILE A 592 14.96 -2.78 -5.12
CA ILE A 592 14.39 -4.14 -4.99
C ILE A 592 13.24 -4.15 -3.96
N LEU A 593 13.35 -3.40 -2.87
CA LEU A 593 12.26 -3.19 -1.91
C LEU A 593 11.07 -2.46 -2.56
N ALA A 594 11.32 -1.45 -3.39
CA ALA A 594 10.29 -0.77 -4.16
C ALA A 594 9.67 -1.66 -5.26
N ALA A 595 10.43 -2.60 -5.84
CA ALA A 595 9.91 -3.61 -6.76
C ALA A 595 8.91 -4.55 -6.05
N ASP A 596 9.16 -4.89 -4.79
CA ASP A 596 8.26 -5.68 -3.96
C ASP A 596 6.98 -4.92 -3.58
N GLU A 597 7.05 -3.62 -3.31
CA GLU A 597 5.84 -2.78 -3.19
C GLU A 597 5.05 -2.78 -4.51
N ALA A 598 5.73 -2.69 -5.66
CA ALA A 598 5.10 -2.59 -6.98
C ALA A 598 4.45 -3.90 -7.46
N LEU A 599 5.10 -5.04 -7.23
CA LEU A 599 4.68 -6.36 -7.74
C LEU A 599 3.82 -7.15 -6.73
N TYR A 600 4.14 -7.06 -5.44
CA TYR A 600 3.55 -7.90 -4.39
C TYR A 600 2.98 -7.09 -3.21
N GLY A 601 2.88 -5.76 -3.34
CA GLY A 601 2.30 -4.89 -2.31
C GLY A 601 3.10 -4.84 -1.01
N GLY A 602 4.41 -5.12 -1.04
CA GLY A 602 5.28 -5.13 0.13
C GLY A 602 5.25 -6.43 0.93
N ALA A 603 4.75 -7.53 0.36
CA ALA A 603 4.61 -8.80 1.05
C ALA A 603 5.95 -9.45 1.47
N ASN A 604 7.08 -9.08 0.82
CA ASN A 604 8.37 -9.75 1.01
C ASN A 604 9.43 -8.85 1.68
N GLN A 605 9.09 -7.61 2.07
CA GLN A 605 10.00 -6.65 2.71
C GLN A 605 10.84 -7.30 3.82
N CYS A 606 10.22 -8.12 4.69
CA CYS A 606 10.90 -8.83 5.78
C CYS A 606 12.06 -9.72 5.31
N LEU A 607 11.83 -10.50 4.25
CA LEU A 607 12.80 -11.45 3.70
C LEU A 607 13.94 -10.70 3.00
N ILE A 608 13.60 -9.65 2.25
CA ILE A 608 14.54 -8.81 1.52
C ILE A 608 15.44 -8.04 2.52
N TRP A 609 14.86 -7.37 3.52
CA TRP A 609 15.61 -6.70 4.57
C TRP A 609 16.49 -7.67 5.36
N GLY A 610 15.98 -8.84 5.76
CA GLY A 610 16.75 -9.87 6.45
C GLY A 610 17.97 -10.34 5.67
N ALA A 611 17.79 -10.61 4.37
CA ALA A 611 18.85 -11.03 3.46
C ALA A 611 19.95 -9.97 3.27
N PHE A 612 19.58 -8.71 3.08
CA PHE A 612 20.56 -7.62 2.93
C PHE A 612 21.25 -7.25 4.25
N ALA A 613 20.51 -7.19 5.36
CA ALA A 613 21.07 -6.92 6.69
C ALA A 613 22.06 -8.01 7.13
N LYS A 614 21.82 -9.29 6.79
CA LYS A 614 22.75 -10.41 7.04
C LYS A 614 24.17 -10.16 6.48
N ARG A 615 24.29 -9.36 5.41
CA ARG A 615 25.58 -9.02 4.77
C ARG A 615 25.94 -7.53 4.89
N GLY A 616 25.46 -6.83 5.91
CA GLY A 616 25.90 -5.47 6.20
C GLY A 616 25.24 -4.37 5.37
N LEU A 617 24.17 -4.67 4.63
CA LEU A 617 23.38 -3.68 3.88
C LEU A 617 22.01 -3.41 4.53
N GLY A 618 21.97 -3.46 5.86
CA GLY A 618 20.81 -3.21 6.71
C GLY A 618 20.35 -1.75 6.73
N PHE A 619 19.33 -1.46 7.53
CA PHE A 619 18.58 -0.20 7.46
C PHE A 619 19.44 1.06 7.63
N SER A 620 20.35 1.08 8.59
CA SER A 620 21.23 2.22 8.83
C SER A 620 22.52 2.21 7.99
N ALA A 621 22.64 1.32 7.01
CA ALA A 621 23.77 1.33 6.08
C ALA A 621 23.72 2.57 5.20
N ASP A 622 24.87 3.24 5.06
CA ASP A 622 25.04 4.43 4.22
C ASP A 622 25.99 4.08 3.09
N GLN A 623 25.63 4.43 1.84
CA GLN A 623 26.51 4.26 0.68
C GLN A 623 27.39 5.48 0.41
N GLY A 624 27.18 6.60 1.12
CA GLY A 624 27.88 7.85 0.87
C GLY A 624 27.76 8.28 -0.59
N SER A 625 28.88 8.33 -1.30
CA SER A 625 28.97 8.67 -2.71
C SER A 625 29.04 7.42 -3.59
N PRO A 626 28.13 7.22 -4.58
CA PRO A 626 28.27 6.11 -5.53
C PRO A 626 29.53 6.23 -6.41
N PHE A 627 30.27 7.34 -6.31
CA PHE A 627 31.56 7.62 -6.96
C PHE A 627 32.77 7.56 -5.99
N ASP A 628 32.60 7.08 -4.75
CA ASP A 628 33.69 6.78 -3.82
C ASP A 628 33.33 5.55 -2.96
N LYS A 629 33.78 4.36 -3.36
CA LYS A 629 33.52 3.10 -2.64
C LYS A 629 34.17 2.99 -1.25
N THR A 630 34.69 4.10 -0.71
CA THR A 630 35.41 4.14 0.58
C THR A 630 34.73 5.03 1.63
N ASP A 631 33.69 5.79 1.28
CA ASP A 631 33.01 6.71 2.20
C ASP A 631 31.72 6.16 2.85
N GLY A 632 31.15 5.07 2.32
CA GLY A 632 30.01 4.36 2.94
C GLY A 632 30.33 3.61 4.26
N THR A 633 29.29 3.10 4.92
CA THR A 633 29.36 2.29 6.15
C THR A 633 28.32 1.18 6.17
N GLU A 634 28.77 -0.06 6.42
CA GLU A 634 27.87 -1.19 6.64
C GLU A 634 27.03 -1.10 7.92
N ALA A 635 25.85 -1.74 7.88
CA ALA A 635 24.99 -1.95 9.04
C ALA A 635 24.22 -3.26 8.95
N PHE A 636 23.91 -3.87 10.10
CA PHE A 636 23.24 -5.18 10.18
C PHE A 636 21.86 -5.09 10.85
N ASP A 637 21.34 -3.87 11.01
CA ASP A 637 20.03 -3.61 11.59
C ASP A 637 18.90 -3.77 10.58
N LEU A 638 17.71 -4.11 11.09
CA LEU A 638 16.46 -4.09 10.35
C LEU A 638 15.74 -2.76 10.63
N PRO A 639 14.78 -2.33 9.77
CA PRO A 639 14.09 -1.07 9.96
C PRO A 639 13.49 -0.91 11.37
N PRO A 640 13.70 0.24 12.04
CA PRO A 640 13.17 0.48 13.38
C PRO A 640 11.65 0.59 13.33
N VAL A 641 10.99 -0.17 14.21
CA VAL A 641 9.55 -0.41 14.17
C VAL A 641 8.72 0.82 14.61
N SER A 642 9.31 1.75 15.38
CA SER A 642 8.63 2.98 15.84
C SER A 642 9.59 4.10 16.24
N THR A 643 9.09 5.34 16.27
CA THR A 643 9.77 6.49 16.87
C THR A 643 8.87 7.12 17.94
N CYS A 644 9.03 6.68 19.19
CA CYS A 644 8.14 7.07 20.28
C CYS A 644 7.94 8.59 20.41
N THR A 645 6.68 9.01 20.55
CA THR A 645 6.28 10.39 20.82
C THR A 645 5.49 10.50 22.13
N GLY A 646 5.03 11.69 22.49
CA GLY A 646 4.21 11.91 23.68
C GLY A 646 2.77 12.32 23.34
N ILE A 647 1.81 11.87 24.15
CA ILE A 647 0.38 12.22 24.01
C ILE A 647 -0.19 12.78 25.33
N THR A 648 -1.37 13.39 25.25
CA THR A 648 -2.15 13.85 26.41
C THR A 648 -3.52 13.18 26.38
N VAL A 649 -3.93 12.56 27.49
CA VAL A 649 -5.18 11.79 27.62
C VAL A 649 -6.07 12.35 28.73
N LEU A 650 -7.38 12.35 28.50
CA LEU A 650 -8.40 12.81 29.45
C LEU A 650 -9.06 11.60 30.11
N LEU A 651 -9.04 11.54 31.45
CA LEU A 651 -9.77 10.51 32.20
C LEU A 651 -11.29 10.59 31.92
N GLY A 652 -11.97 9.45 31.99
CA GLY A 652 -13.43 9.34 31.89
C GLY A 652 -14.16 9.83 33.15
N ASN A 653 -15.50 9.78 33.12
CA ASN A 653 -16.36 10.15 34.26
C ASN A 653 -16.11 9.29 35.53
N ASP A 654 -15.57 8.09 35.34
CA ASP A 654 -15.18 7.12 36.38
C ASP A 654 -13.75 7.33 36.92
N GLY A 655 -13.05 8.35 36.42
CA GLY A 655 -11.67 8.65 36.78
C GLY A 655 -10.66 7.66 36.21
N GLN A 656 -11.00 6.89 35.17
CA GLN A 656 -10.14 5.92 34.51
C GLN A 656 -9.88 6.28 33.04
N TYR A 657 -8.80 5.75 32.47
CA TYR A 657 -8.51 5.78 31.03
C TYR A 657 -7.72 4.54 30.61
N GLN A 658 -8.02 4.02 29.43
CA GLN A 658 -7.30 2.92 28.80
C GLN A 658 -6.80 3.39 27.44
N LEU A 659 -5.51 3.19 27.15
CA LEU A 659 -4.95 3.50 25.84
C LEU A 659 -5.63 2.64 24.77
N SER A 660 -6.29 3.30 23.81
CA SER A 660 -6.84 2.65 22.63
C SER A 660 -5.74 2.37 21.61
N GLN A 661 -6.04 1.55 20.59
CA GLN A 661 -5.10 1.35 19.48
C GLN A 661 -4.76 2.68 18.76
N ALA A 662 -5.66 3.67 18.75
CA ALA A 662 -5.37 4.99 18.19
C ALA A 662 -4.31 5.73 19.02
N ASP A 663 -4.38 5.64 20.35
CA ASP A 663 -3.40 6.25 21.26
C ASP A 663 -2.04 5.56 21.14
N LEU A 664 -2.02 4.23 21.01
CA LEU A 664 -0.80 3.45 20.75
C LEU A 664 -0.16 3.82 19.40
N ASN A 665 -0.97 4.02 18.35
CA ASN A 665 -0.49 4.48 17.05
C ASN A 665 0.04 5.93 17.11
N MET A 666 -0.53 6.81 17.95
CA MET A 666 0.01 8.15 18.18
C MET A 666 1.32 8.10 18.98
N LEU A 667 1.38 7.28 20.02
CA LEU A 667 2.60 7.02 20.81
C LEU A 667 3.74 6.48 19.94
N ALA A 668 3.45 5.64 18.94
CA ALA A 668 4.44 5.08 18.02
C ALA A 668 5.11 6.09 17.07
N GLY A 669 4.48 7.26 16.88
CA GLY A 669 4.84 8.21 15.83
C GLY A 669 4.45 7.68 14.44
N ARG A 670 4.98 8.31 13.37
CA ARG A 670 4.84 7.76 12.01
C ARG A 670 5.81 6.60 11.87
N ALA A 671 5.31 5.36 11.96
CA ALA A 671 6.05 4.19 11.54
C ALA A 671 6.48 4.35 10.05
N PRO A 672 7.67 3.87 9.66
CA PRO A 672 8.05 3.84 8.24
C PRO A 672 7.03 3.02 7.44
N GLU A 673 6.65 3.48 6.25
CA GLU A 673 5.59 2.85 5.42
C GLU A 673 5.88 1.40 4.99
N TYR A 674 7.10 0.90 5.26
CA TYR A 674 7.60 -0.42 4.89
C TYR A 674 7.30 -1.52 5.92
N SER A 675 6.98 -1.17 7.18
CA SER A 675 6.39 -2.15 8.10
C SER A 675 4.91 -2.29 7.78
N GLY A 676 4.40 -3.52 7.67
CA GLY A 676 2.97 -3.80 7.51
C GLY A 676 2.15 -3.42 8.74
N SER A 677 1.16 -4.24 9.11
CA SER A 677 0.37 -4.00 10.33
C SER A 677 1.21 -4.25 11.59
N THR A 678 1.96 -3.24 12.03
CA THR A 678 2.72 -3.24 13.28
C THR A 678 1.76 -3.29 14.47
N VAL A 679 1.97 -4.28 15.35
CA VAL A 679 1.23 -4.42 16.60
C VAL A 679 1.94 -3.59 17.67
N PHE A 680 1.21 -2.64 18.24
CA PHE A 680 1.70 -1.83 19.36
C PHE A 680 1.08 -2.33 20.66
N THR A 681 1.89 -2.43 21.72
CA THR A 681 1.44 -2.70 23.08
C THR A 681 2.14 -1.75 24.05
N ALA A 682 1.49 -1.41 25.16
CA ALA A 682 1.99 -0.44 26.13
C ALA A 682 1.97 -0.99 27.56
N VAL A 683 3.00 -0.66 28.34
CA VAL A 683 3.04 -0.92 29.78
C VAL A 683 3.51 0.34 30.53
N PRO A 684 2.68 0.95 31.41
CA PRO A 684 1.25 0.67 31.62
C PRO A 684 0.39 1.13 30.43
N ALA A 685 -0.77 0.49 30.24
CA ALA A 685 -1.81 0.91 29.29
C ALA A 685 -3.03 1.56 29.96
N ALA A 686 -3.11 1.48 31.29
CA ALA A 686 -4.22 1.97 32.11
C ALA A 686 -3.75 3.15 32.98
N PHE A 687 -4.62 4.14 33.13
CA PHE A 687 -4.39 5.32 33.97
C PHE A 687 -5.64 5.64 34.80
N SER A 688 -5.43 6.25 35.95
CA SER A 688 -6.45 6.60 36.93
C SER A 688 -6.22 8.00 37.49
N CYS A 689 -7.10 8.46 38.38
CA CYS A 689 -6.87 9.68 39.18
C CYS A 689 -5.58 9.68 40.02
N ALA A 690 -4.95 8.52 40.25
CA ALA A 690 -3.65 8.45 40.92
C ALA A 690 -2.47 8.85 40.00
N ASP A 691 -2.69 8.80 38.69
CA ASP A 691 -1.66 8.93 37.66
C ASP A 691 -1.69 10.31 36.97
N LEU A 692 -2.31 11.32 37.59
CA LEU A 692 -2.39 12.68 37.03
C LEU A 692 -1.01 13.33 36.84
N GLY A 693 -0.75 13.85 35.63
CA GLY A 693 0.54 14.40 35.23
C GLY A 693 1.26 13.57 34.17
N GLU A 694 2.58 13.74 34.03
CA GLU A 694 3.39 12.99 33.06
C GLU A 694 3.75 11.58 33.56
N ASN A 695 3.35 10.56 32.81
CA ASN A 695 3.73 9.17 33.03
C ASN A 695 4.67 8.68 31.93
N THR A 696 5.58 7.76 32.28
CA THR A 696 6.40 7.04 31.28
C THR A 696 5.71 5.72 30.94
N VAL A 697 5.61 5.44 29.65
CA VAL A 697 5.08 4.18 29.11
C VAL A 697 6.16 3.49 28.29
N ALA A 698 6.39 2.20 28.54
CA ALA A 698 7.16 1.36 27.62
C ALA A 698 6.23 0.91 26.49
N LEU A 699 6.45 1.44 25.29
CA LEU A 699 5.77 1.02 24.07
C LEU A 699 6.60 -0.07 23.41
N THR A 700 6.03 -1.27 23.26
CA THR A 700 6.59 -2.35 22.46
C THR A 700 5.88 -2.36 21.11
N ALA A 701 6.65 -2.28 20.04
CA ALA A 701 6.18 -2.34 18.66
C ALA A 701 6.72 -3.62 18.00
N GLU A 702 5.85 -4.46 17.49
CA GLU A 702 6.20 -5.69 16.76
C GLU A 702 5.74 -5.55 15.30
N ASP A 703 6.67 -5.61 14.35
CA ASP A 703 6.34 -5.53 12.93
C ASP A 703 5.77 -6.86 12.39
N ILE A 704 5.32 -6.85 11.14
CA ILE A 704 4.83 -8.05 10.43
C ILE A 704 5.93 -9.13 10.23
N CYS A 705 7.19 -8.80 10.50
CA CYS A 705 8.34 -9.70 10.43
C CYS A 705 8.65 -10.38 11.78
N GLY A 706 7.96 -9.99 12.87
CA GLY A 706 8.23 -10.44 14.23
C GLY A 706 9.42 -9.73 14.90
N ASN A 707 9.90 -8.61 14.34
CA ASN A 707 10.92 -7.78 14.98
C ASN A 707 10.26 -6.93 16.06
N THR A 708 10.77 -6.99 17.29
CA THR A 708 10.30 -6.16 18.40
C THR A 708 11.23 -4.98 18.65
N ASN A 709 10.71 -3.75 18.65
CA ASN A 709 11.37 -2.58 19.21
C ASN A 709 10.65 -2.14 20.49
N ILE A 710 11.40 -1.65 21.49
CA ILE A 710 10.82 -1.05 22.69
C ILE A 710 11.37 0.36 22.83
N CYS A 711 10.48 1.34 22.97
CA CYS A 711 10.84 2.73 23.26
C CYS A 711 10.00 3.32 24.40
N GLU A 712 10.58 4.27 25.12
CA GLU A 712 9.88 5.01 26.18
C GLU A 712 9.12 6.20 25.60
N ALA A 713 7.84 6.29 25.94
CA ALA A 713 6.92 7.34 25.52
C ALA A 713 6.34 8.09 26.74
N LYS A 714 5.77 9.27 26.51
CA LYS A 714 5.17 10.09 27.57
C LYS A 714 3.66 10.21 27.42
N VAL A 715 2.91 9.84 28.46
CA VAL A 715 1.45 10.02 28.53
C VAL A 715 1.14 11.03 29.62
N THR A 716 0.67 12.21 29.22
CA THR A 716 0.20 13.25 30.14
C THR A 716 -1.27 13.00 30.46
N VAL A 717 -1.57 12.55 31.68
CA VAL A 717 -2.94 12.27 32.13
C VAL A 717 -3.52 13.53 32.75
N VAL A 718 -4.69 13.96 32.28
CA VAL A 718 -5.44 15.12 32.78
C VAL A 718 -6.86 14.71 33.19
N PRO A 719 -7.45 15.33 34.22
CA PRO A 719 -8.79 14.98 34.68
C PRO A 719 -9.86 15.55 33.74
N LEU A 720 -11.03 14.92 33.70
CA LEU A 720 -12.19 15.49 33.02
C LEU A 720 -12.66 16.79 33.71
N PRO A 721 -13.00 17.85 32.96
CA PRO A 721 -13.65 19.04 33.53
C PRO A 721 -14.97 18.67 34.21
N ALA A 722 -15.20 19.16 35.43
CA ALA A 722 -16.44 18.91 36.16
C ALA A 722 -17.62 19.71 35.55
N SER A 723 -18.75 19.04 35.35
CA SER A 723 -20.04 19.73 35.15
C SER A 723 -20.69 20.08 36.50
N LEU A 724 -21.54 21.11 36.48
CA LEU A 724 -22.20 21.73 37.62
C LEU A 724 -23.69 21.91 37.31
N GLU A 725 -24.55 21.45 38.22
CA GLU A 725 -25.99 21.71 38.22
C GLU A 725 -26.39 22.38 39.55
N ILE A 726 -27.34 23.31 39.49
CA ILE A 726 -27.84 24.06 40.66
C ILE A 726 -29.37 24.09 40.59
N GLU A 727 -30.02 23.62 41.65
CA GLU A 727 -31.46 23.68 41.85
C GLU A 727 -31.79 24.61 43.02
N VAL A 728 -32.90 25.35 42.94
CA VAL A 728 -33.33 26.32 43.95
C VAL A 728 -34.82 26.18 44.22
N GLN A 729 -35.18 26.13 45.50
CA GLN A 729 -36.56 26.01 45.99
C GLN A 729 -36.94 27.27 46.80
N PRO A 730 -38.11 27.89 46.54
CA PRO A 730 -38.60 29.07 47.27
C PRO A 730 -39.14 28.73 48.67
N GLU A 731 -39.51 29.73 49.47
CA GLU A 731 -40.22 29.51 50.75
C GLU A 731 -41.56 28.78 50.54
N THR A 732 -41.89 27.85 51.45
CA THR A 732 -43.16 27.09 51.38
C THR A 732 -44.39 27.97 51.66
N CYS A 733 -44.25 28.95 52.56
CA CYS A 733 -45.31 29.88 52.96
C CYS A 733 -44.72 31.28 53.15
N ALA A 734 -45.53 32.33 53.01
CA ALA A 734 -45.05 33.70 53.12
C ALA A 734 -44.33 33.96 54.47
N ASN A 735 -43.04 34.30 54.43
CA ASN A 735 -42.15 34.52 55.57
C ASN A 735 -41.75 33.26 56.37
N ALA A 736 -41.76 32.08 55.75
CA ALA A 736 -41.33 30.83 56.39
C ALA A 736 -39.81 30.73 56.58
N GLY A 737 -38.99 31.36 55.73
CA GLY A 737 -37.53 31.36 55.79
C GLY A 737 -36.88 30.02 55.47
N ASP A 738 -37.57 29.14 54.73
CA ASP A 738 -37.23 27.73 54.55
C ASP A 738 -36.80 27.32 53.12
N GLY A 739 -36.48 28.31 52.27
CA GLY A 739 -35.96 28.08 50.92
C GLY A 739 -34.63 27.32 50.90
N GLN A 740 -34.30 26.72 49.75
CA GLN A 740 -33.19 25.76 49.63
C GLN A 740 -32.41 25.95 48.33
N ILE A 741 -31.12 25.62 48.35
CA ILE A 741 -30.23 25.53 47.18
C ILE A 741 -29.52 24.18 47.22
N SER A 742 -29.61 23.41 46.13
CA SER A 742 -28.94 22.12 45.95
C SER A 742 -27.95 22.22 44.79
N ILE A 743 -26.70 21.84 45.01
CA ILE A 743 -25.62 21.93 44.02
C ILE A 743 -25.01 20.55 43.79
N LEU A 744 -24.99 20.10 42.53
CA LEU A 744 -24.39 18.84 42.13
C LEU A 744 -23.18 19.10 41.23
N THR A 745 -22.04 18.46 41.50
CA THR A 745 -20.95 18.38 40.52
C THR A 745 -20.54 16.94 40.24
N THR A 746 -20.24 16.67 38.98
CA THR A 746 -19.66 15.40 38.53
C THR A 746 -18.22 15.62 38.13
N ALA A 747 -17.32 15.62 39.11
CA ALA A 747 -15.87 15.67 38.89
C ALA A 747 -15.30 14.24 38.80
N ALA A 748 -14.52 13.95 37.76
CA ALA A 748 -13.90 12.63 37.60
C ALA A 748 -12.86 12.30 38.68
N CYS A 749 -12.20 13.32 39.26
CA CYS A 749 -11.16 13.15 40.28
C CYS A 749 -11.25 14.22 41.37
N GLY A 750 -11.15 13.79 42.63
CA GLY A 750 -11.14 14.65 43.81
C GLY A 750 -12.53 14.94 44.38
N GLN A 751 -12.57 15.43 45.63
CA GLN A 751 -13.82 15.71 46.34
C GLN A 751 -14.16 17.21 46.26
N THR A 752 -15.31 17.56 45.69
CA THR A 752 -15.75 18.96 45.59
C THR A 752 -16.31 19.48 46.91
N THR A 753 -15.92 20.71 47.27
CA THR A 753 -16.52 21.50 48.35
C THR A 753 -17.29 22.68 47.76
N TYR A 754 -18.47 22.97 48.30
CA TYR A 754 -19.42 23.98 47.84
C TYR A 754 -19.60 25.06 48.90
N SER A 755 -19.98 26.28 48.52
CA SER A 755 -20.34 27.38 49.43
C SER A 755 -21.28 28.37 48.76
N ILE A 756 -22.16 29.02 49.53
CA ILE A 756 -23.05 30.11 49.06
C ILE A 756 -22.60 31.50 49.53
N ASP A 757 -21.39 31.63 50.07
CA ASP A 757 -20.92 32.85 50.76
C ASP A 757 -19.39 33.10 50.69
N GLY A 758 -18.69 32.42 49.78
CA GLY A 758 -17.25 32.57 49.59
C GLY A 758 -16.38 31.77 50.58
N GLY A 759 -16.98 30.81 51.29
CA GLY A 759 -16.28 29.79 52.07
C GLY A 759 -16.50 29.85 53.59
N ALA A 760 -17.44 30.67 54.09
CA ALA A 760 -17.76 30.73 55.51
C ALA A 760 -18.75 29.63 55.92
N ASN A 761 -19.74 29.35 55.07
CA ASN A 761 -20.60 28.16 55.12
C ASN A 761 -20.22 27.28 53.93
N ALA A 762 -19.20 26.44 54.11
CA ALA A 762 -18.75 25.50 53.09
C ALA A 762 -19.07 24.05 53.50
N ASN A 763 -19.58 23.24 52.57
CA ASN A 763 -19.92 21.83 52.81
C ASN A 763 -19.55 20.93 51.62
N LEU A 764 -19.71 19.61 51.80
CA LEU A 764 -19.38 18.59 50.80
C LEU A 764 -20.62 17.98 50.13
N THR A 765 -21.82 18.37 50.56
CA THR A 765 -23.10 17.84 50.07
C THR A 765 -23.72 18.70 48.97
N GLY A 766 -23.31 19.97 48.86
CA GLY A 766 -23.89 20.95 47.94
C GLY A 766 -25.27 21.45 48.35
N PHE A 767 -25.80 20.99 49.49
CA PHE A 767 -27.14 21.33 49.98
C PHE A 767 -27.08 22.45 51.01
N PHE A 768 -27.97 23.43 50.86
CA PHE A 768 -28.13 24.59 51.73
C PHE A 768 -29.62 24.85 51.96
N ASP A 769 -30.05 24.92 53.21
CA ASP A 769 -31.47 25.08 53.60
C ASP A 769 -31.66 26.29 54.54
N ASN A 770 -32.91 26.52 54.95
CA ASN A 770 -33.30 27.62 55.84
C ASN A 770 -32.91 29.00 55.28
N LEU A 771 -33.03 29.17 53.96
CA LEU A 771 -32.67 30.38 53.25
C LEU A 771 -33.89 31.33 53.14
N PRO A 772 -33.83 32.55 53.69
CA PRO A 772 -34.83 33.57 53.40
C PRO A 772 -34.74 34.04 51.93
N PRO A 773 -35.77 34.73 51.41
CA PRO A 773 -35.76 35.24 50.04
C PRO A 773 -34.61 36.22 49.80
N GLY A 774 -33.78 35.97 48.79
CA GLY A 774 -32.54 36.71 48.56
C GLY A 774 -31.66 36.12 47.46
N GLU A 775 -30.57 36.84 47.15
CA GLU A 775 -29.56 36.44 46.15
C GLU A 775 -28.36 35.75 46.83
N TYR A 776 -27.91 34.62 46.29
CA TYR A 776 -26.89 33.76 46.87
C TYR A 776 -25.78 33.43 45.85
N PRO A 777 -24.53 33.89 46.05
CA PRO A 777 -23.40 33.58 45.18
C PRO A 777 -22.82 32.19 45.48
N VAL A 778 -22.91 31.27 44.52
CA VAL A 778 -22.44 29.88 44.61
C VAL A 778 -20.97 29.78 44.19
N PHE A 779 -20.17 29.14 45.03
CA PHE A 779 -18.74 28.88 44.84
C PHE A 779 -18.43 27.38 44.91
N VAL A 780 -17.43 26.96 44.14
CA VAL A 780 -16.95 25.56 44.12
C VAL A 780 -15.42 25.49 44.30
N LYS A 781 -14.96 24.36 44.85
CA LYS A 781 -13.53 24.05 44.97
C LYS A 781 -13.29 22.53 44.98
N THR A 782 -12.48 22.03 44.05
CA THR A 782 -12.09 20.61 44.02
C THR A 782 -10.87 20.35 44.91
N THR A 783 -11.01 19.40 45.84
CA THR A 783 -9.93 19.03 46.77
C THR A 783 -8.86 18.20 46.06
N GLY A 784 -7.63 18.71 46.03
CA GLY A 784 -6.47 18.06 45.39
C GLY A 784 -5.71 18.97 44.43
N LEU A 785 -6.36 20.02 43.91
CA LEU A 785 -5.73 21.03 43.05
C LEU A 785 -5.40 22.31 43.84
N PRO A 786 -4.29 23.01 43.55
CA PRO A 786 -3.94 24.26 44.21
C PRO A 786 -4.82 25.42 43.70
N GLY A 787 -5.83 25.81 44.49
CA GLY A 787 -6.75 26.90 44.14
C GLY A 787 -7.55 27.47 45.32
N ALA A 788 -8.10 28.67 45.12
CA ALA A 788 -9.12 29.27 45.99
C ALA A 788 -10.52 28.72 45.63
N PHE A 789 -11.56 29.15 46.35
CA PHE A 789 -12.94 28.96 45.89
C PHE A 789 -13.18 29.86 44.68
N GLU A 790 -13.71 29.30 43.58
CA GLU A 790 -14.08 30.05 42.38
C GLU A 790 -15.60 30.27 42.37
N LEU A 791 -16.03 31.49 42.01
CA LEU A 791 -17.44 31.82 41.87
C LEU A 791 -17.98 31.15 40.61
N ALA A 792 -19.02 30.33 40.75
CA ALA A 792 -19.66 29.64 39.64
C ALA A 792 -20.85 30.45 39.09
N GLU A 793 -21.85 30.75 39.93
CA GLU A 793 -23.09 31.43 39.54
C GLU A 793 -23.73 32.14 40.75
N THR A 794 -24.69 33.03 40.56
CA THR A 794 -25.50 33.63 41.63
C THR A 794 -26.97 33.30 41.39
N VAL A 795 -27.66 32.77 42.40
CA VAL A 795 -29.06 32.30 42.30
C VAL A 795 -29.99 33.02 43.29
N ILE A 796 -31.31 32.87 43.14
CA ILE A 796 -32.33 33.63 43.89
C ILE A 796 -33.40 32.72 44.49
N VAL A 797 -33.72 32.93 45.77
CA VAL A 797 -34.82 32.27 46.52
C VAL A 797 -36.06 33.21 46.58
N GLU A 798 -37.27 32.71 46.30
CA GLU A 798 -38.55 33.47 46.30
C GLU A 798 -39.49 33.11 47.49
N ALA A 799 -40.74 33.63 47.56
CA ALA A 799 -41.64 33.58 48.75
C ALA A 799 -43.07 33.01 48.50
N GLY A 800 -43.76 32.46 49.53
CA GLY A 800 -44.99 31.61 49.44
C GLY A 800 -46.42 32.20 49.71
N ALA A 801 -47.45 31.36 50.01
CA ALA A 801 -48.94 31.63 49.92
C ALA A 801 -49.83 31.56 51.24
N ALA A 802 -51.19 31.33 51.20
CA ALA A 802 -52.21 31.59 52.29
C ALA A 802 -53.54 30.71 52.40
N PRO A 803 -54.35 30.66 53.53
CA PRO A 803 -55.22 29.49 54.01
C PRO A 803 -56.80 29.41 54.04
N GLY A 804 -57.37 28.18 54.27
CA GLY A 804 -58.81 27.75 54.48
C GLY A 804 -59.10 26.33 55.13
N ILE A 805 -60.37 25.86 55.31
CA ILE A 805 -60.84 24.77 56.27
C ILE A 805 -61.16 23.35 55.68
N TRP A 806 -60.87 22.25 56.43
CA TRP A 806 -60.97 20.81 56.08
C TRP A 806 -61.43 19.83 57.23
N TYR A 807 -61.87 18.58 56.93
CA TYR A 807 -62.35 17.51 57.86
C TYR A 807 -61.47 16.25 57.86
N LYS A 808 -61.14 15.65 59.02
CA LYS A 808 -60.21 14.50 59.10
C LYS A 808 -60.82 13.22 58.52
N ASP A 809 -60.17 12.69 57.50
CA ASP A 809 -60.39 11.39 56.83
C ASP A 809 -58.98 11.07 56.36
N ALA A 810 -58.20 10.45 57.26
CA ALA A 810 -56.75 10.57 57.20
C ALA A 810 -56.05 9.57 56.26
N ASP A 811 -56.85 8.72 55.62
CA ASP A 811 -56.46 7.78 54.58
C ASP A 811 -57.37 7.75 53.34
N GLY A 812 -58.61 8.22 53.42
CA GLY A 812 -59.53 8.32 52.29
C GLY A 812 -60.43 7.11 52.04
N ASP A 813 -60.63 6.17 52.98
CA ASP A 813 -61.70 5.16 52.82
C ASP A 813 -63.13 5.74 52.95
N GLY A 814 -63.22 7.00 53.37
CA GLY A 814 -64.45 7.73 53.58
C GLY A 814 -65.03 7.55 54.98
N TYR A 815 -64.25 7.08 55.95
CA TYR A 815 -64.56 7.07 57.37
C TYR A 815 -63.78 8.16 58.17
N THR A 816 -64.18 8.44 59.42
CA THR A 816 -63.68 9.57 60.24
C THR A 816 -63.91 9.39 61.75
N ASP A 817 -62.92 9.80 62.54
CA ASP A 817 -63.02 10.05 63.99
C ASP A 817 -63.82 11.31 64.39
N GLY A 818 -64.03 12.27 63.49
CA GLY A 818 -64.78 13.51 63.69
C GLY A 818 -63.99 14.80 63.96
N LEU A 819 -62.70 14.91 63.56
CA LEU A 819 -61.86 16.12 63.70
C LEU A 819 -61.89 17.09 62.48
N VAL A 820 -61.46 18.36 62.66
CA VAL A 820 -61.43 19.44 61.61
C VAL A 820 -60.25 20.43 61.79
N LEU A 821 -59.74 21.06 60.71
CA LEU A 821 -58.55 21.96 60.69
C LEU A 821 -58.61 23.09 59.63
N GLU A 822 -57.76 24.14 59.71
CA GLU A 822 -57.64 25.29 58.76
C GLU A 822 -56.16 25.51 58.33
N SER A 823 -55.84 25.63 57.02
CA SER A 823 -54.48 25.54 56.42
C SER A 823 -54.30 26.20 55.03
N CYS A 824 -53.06 26.58 54.67
CA CYS A 824 -52.64 27.21 53.39
C CYS A 824 -52.83 26.29 52.18
N ASP A 825 -52.42 25.04 52.37
CA ASP A 825 -52.46 23.99 51.36
C ASP A 825 -53.41 22.87 51.83
N PRO A 826 -53.84 21.97 50.92
CA PRO A 826 -54.64 20.80 51.30
C PRO A 826 -53.96 20.05 52.45
N VAL A 827 -54.66 19.92 53.57
CA VAL A 827 -54.11 19.23 54.74
C VAL A 827 -54.11 17.73 54.43
N PRO A 828 -52.94 17.06 54.37
CA PRO A 828 -52.90 15.63 54.11
C PRO A 828 -53.71 14.89 55.17
N GLY A 829 -54.62 14.03 54.72
CA GLY A 829 -55.54 13.32 55.58
C GLY A 829 -56.72 14.13 56.12
N TYR A 830 -57.08 15.24 55.49
CA TYR A 830 -58.36 15.89 55.69
C TYR A 830 -59.05 16.14 54.34
N VAL A 831 -60.29 15.69 54.21
CA VAL A 831 -61.18 15.85 53.05
C VAL A 831 -62.31 16.85 53.36
N LEU A 832 -63.40 16.85 52.58
CA LEU A 832 -64.56 17.72 52.80
C LEU A 832 -65.81 17.01 53.38
N GLU A 833 -65.97 15.67 53.28
CA GLU A 833 -67.12 14.87 53.81
C GLU A 833 -66.74 13.38 54.10
N ALA A 834 -67.17 12.74 55.21
CA ALA A 834 -66.84 11.33 55.62
C ALA A 834 -67.84 10.65 56.63
N LEU A 835 -67.72 9.33 56.94
CA LEU A 835 -68.61 8.43 57.74
C LEU A 835 -68.00 7.91 59.09
N PRO A 836 -68.77 7.45 60.10
CA PRO A 836 -68.18 7.05 61.40
C PRO A 836 -67.87 5.54 61.54
N GLY A 837 -66.71 5.21 62.14
CA GLY A 837 -66.45 3.83 62.63
C GLY A 837 -65.06 3.25 62.42
N ASP A 838 -64.07 4.09 62.12
CA ASP A 838 -62.70 3.73 61.77
C ASP A 838 -61.96 2.90 62.85
N CYS A 839 -61.03 2.05 62.42
CA CYS A 839 -60.16 1.24 63.27
C CYS A 839 -58.69 1.69 63.25
N ASP A 840 -58.27 2.47 62.24
CA ASP A 840 -56.95 3.06 62.09
C ASP A 840 -57.08 4.22 61.10
N ASP A 841 -57.37 5.45 61.58
CA ASP A 841 -57.65 6.66 60.78
C ASP A 841 -56.51 7.14 59.85
N TYR A 842 -55.55 6.29 59.52
CA TYR A 842 -54.40 6.53 58.67
C TYR A 842 -54.12 5.34 57.71
N ASN A 843 -55.06 4.40 57.57
CA ASN A 843 -54.98 3.34 56.55
C ASN A 843 -56.37 2.85 56.09
N ALA A 844 -56.73 3.22 54.86
CA ALA A 844 -58.04 3.00 54.23
C ALA A 844 -58.43 1.52 54.05
N ASP A 845 -57.47 0.62 54.20
CA ASP A 845 -57.66 -0.81 54.10
C ASP A 845 -57.82 -1.49 55.47
N HIS A 846 -57.68 -0.76 56.58
CA HIS A 846 -57.67 -1.29 57.95
C HIS A 846 -59.04 -1.30 58.63
N PHE A 847 -60.09 -1.70 57.92
CA PHE A 847 -61.45 -1.81 58.48
C PHE A 847 -61.78 -3.22 59.04
N PRO A 848 -62.87 -3.41 59.83
CA PRO A 848 -63.14 -4.62 60.63
C PRO A 848 -63.25 -6.01 59.96
N ALA A 849 -62.92 -6.16 58.67
CA ALA A 849 -63.14 -7.41 57.92
C ALA A 849 -62.11 -7.71 56.80
N GLN A 850 -60.92 -7.07 56.82
CA GLN A 850 -59.99 -7.12 55.68
C GLN A 850 -59.21 -8.45 55.52
N VAL A 851 -58.91 -8.81 54.26
CA VAL A 851 -58.19 -10.05 53.86
C VAL A 851 -56.89 -9.73 53.11
N TRP A 852 -55.80 -10.32 53.57
CA TRP A 852 -54.43 -10.15 53.08
C TRP A 852 -53.84 -11.46 52.52
N TYR A 853 -52.82 -11.37 51.67
CA TYR A 853 -52.21 -12.36 50.78
C TYR A 853 -50.68 -12.15 50.77
N LYS A 854 -49.85 -13.19 50.79
CA LYS A 854 -48.39 -13.04 50.94
C LYS A 854 -47.72 -12.65 49.62
N ASP A 855 -46.77 -11.73 49.69
CA ASP A 855 -45.98 -11.18 48.57
C ASP A 855 -44.62 -10.80 49.16
N ALA A 856 -43.57 -11.52 48.76
CA ALA A 856 -42.30 -11.51 49.50
C ALA A 856 -41.23 -10.59 48.90
N ASP A 857 -41.27 -10.29 47.60
CA ASP A 857 -40.35 -9.38 46.91
C ASP A 857 -40.99 -8.04 46.50
N GLY A 858 -42.33 -7.97 46.54
CA GLY A 858 -43.10 -6.74 46.33
C GLY A 858 -43.61 -6.55 44.91
N ASP A 859 -43.59 -7.57 44.06
CA ASP A 859 -43.87 -7.46 42.62
C ASP A 859 -45.37 -7.41 42.25
N GLY A 860 -46.23 -7.81 43.19
CA GLY A 860 -47.68 -7.85 43.02
C GLY A 860 -48.25 -9.24 42.71
N TYR A 861 -47.49 -10.31 42.76
CA TYR A 861 -47.96 -11.68 42.62
C TYR A 861 -47.84 -12.42 43.97
N SER A 862 -48.36 -13.64 44.04
CA SER A 862 -48.42 -14.43 45.27
C SER A 862 -48.56 -15.92 44.96
N ASP A 863 -47.94 -16.77 45.78
CA ASP A 863 -48.15 -18.23 45.81
C ASP A 863 -49.51 -18.68 46.41
N GLY A 864 -50.31 -17.75 46.95
CA GLY A 864 -51.65 -18.01 47.50
C GLY A 864 -51.76 -18.21 49.01
N GLN A 865 -50.73 -17.89 49.79
CA GLN A 865 -50.83 -17.82 51.25
C GLN A 865 -51.64 -16.59 51.71
N THR A 866 -52.61 -16.75 52.64
CA THR A 866 -53.55 -15.67 53.05
C THR A 866 -53.76 -15.53 54.57
N LEU A 867 -54.25 -14.37 55.01
CA LEU A 867 -54.51 -13.98 56.39
C LEU A 867 -55.64 -12.95 56.52
N THR A 868 -56.64 -13.14 57.40
CA THR A 868 -57.71 -12.16 57.66
C THR A 868 -57.48 -11.42 58.97
N ALA A 869 -57.39 -10.08 58.94
CA ALA A 869 -57.11 -9.24 60.10
C ALA A 869 -57.56 -7.78 59.88
N CYS A 870 -57.89 -7.08 60.97
CA CYS A 870 -58.29 -5.66 60.95
C CYS A 870 -57.17 -4.72 60.53
N THR A 871 -55.90 -5.15 60.67
CA THR A 871 -54.71 -4.42 60.22
C THR A 871 -53.74 -5.37 59.54
N ARG A 872 -52.94 -4.82 58.62
CA ARG A 872 -51.94 -5.53 57.82
C ARG A 872 -50.86 -6.21 58.67
N THR A 873 -50.46 -7.41 58.25
CA THR A 873 -49.28 -8.11 58.79
C THR A 873 -48.13 -8.02 57.77
N GLU A 874 -46.90 -7.85 58.27
CA GLU A 874 -45.70 -7.69 57.46
C GLU A 874 -45.51 -8.86 56.46
N GLY A 875 -45.19 -8.54 55.20
CA GLY A 875 -45.09 -9.51 54.10
C GLY A 875 -46.42 -9.94 53.47
N TYR A 876 -47.55 -9.30 53.83
CA TYR A 876 -48.86 -9.54 53.21
C TYR A 876 -49.45 -8.26 52.60
N LYS A 877 -50.24 -8.41 51.53
CA LYS A 877 -50.91 -7.40 50.69
C LYS A 877 -52.37 -7.79 50.43
N LEU A 878 -53.20 -6.89 49.94
CA LEU A 878 -54.60 -7.19 49.59
C LEU A 878 -54.69 -7.90 48.24
N ALA A 879 -55.81 -8.59 48.00
CA ALA A 879 -56.15 -9.06 46.65
C ALA A 879 -56.20 -7.94 45.59
N ALA A 880 -56.45 -6.69 46.00
CA ALA A 880 -56.44 -5.52 45.12
C ALA A 880 -55.04 -4.87 44.97
N GLU A 881 -54.12 -5.17 45.87
CA GLU A 881 -52.70 -4.79 45.75
C GLU A 881 -51.91 -5.81 44.91
N LEU A 882 -52.54 -6.93 44.52
CA LEU A 882 -51.95 -8.01 43.74
C LEU A 882 -52.58 -8.15 42.35
N LEU A 883 -51.75 -8.46 41.36
CA LEU A 883 -52.06 -8.76 39.97
C LEU A 883 -52.54 -10.21 39.79
N SER A 884 -52.05 -11.15 40.61
CA SER A 884 -52.54 -12.53 40.73
C SER A 884 -52.28 -13.08 42.13
N VAL A 885 -53.07 -14.07 42.55
CA VAL A 885 -53.09 -14.59 43.93
C VAL A 885 -52.75 -16.09 44.06
N GLU A 886 -52.27 -16.78 43.01
CA GLU A 886 -51.98 -18.23 43.06
C GLU A 886 -50.80 -18.73 42.19
N THR A 887 -49.90 -17.88 41.65
CA THR A 887 -48.99 -18.31 40.56
C THR A 887 -47.59 -17.68 40.45
N ASP A 888 -47.10 -16.91 41.42
CA ASP A 888 -45.69 -16.46 41.39
C ASP A 888 -44.69 -17.65 41.33
N CYS A 889 -43.63 -17.55 40.51
CA CYS A 889 -42.62 -18.61 40.34
C CYS A 889 -41.22 -18.30 40.89
N ASP A 890 -40.90 -17.06 41.26
CA ASP A 890 -39.73 -16.75 42.10
C ASP A 890 -40.01 -15.51 42.97
N GLU A 891 -40.58 -15.74 44.17
CA GLU A 891 -40.92 -14.69 45.16
C GLU A 891 -39.69 -13.93 45.76
N ASN A 892 -38.63 -13.71 44.99
CA ASN A 892 -37.42 -12.96 45.31
C ASN A 892 -36.90 -12.09 44.15
N ASP A 893 -37.47 -12.17 42.94
CA ASP A 893 -37.07 -11.39 41.75
C ASP A 893 -38.31 -10.77 41.06
N PRO A 894 -38.64 -9.49 41.33
CA PRO A 894 -39.90 -8.85 40.90
C PRO A 894 -40.03 -8.59 39.39
N ALA A 895 -39.14 -9.19 38.58
CA ALA A 895 -39.20 -9.23 37.13
C ALA A 895 -39.74 -10.57 36.58
N ILE A 896 -39.93 -11.59 37.42
CA ILE A 896 -40.26 -12.96 37.02
C ILE A 896 -41.63 -13.36 37.60
N ASN A 897 -42.71 -13.19 36.83
CA ASN A 897 -44.06 -13.47 37.29
C ASN A 897 -45.06 -13.75 36.14
N PRO A 898 -46.22 -14.39 36.40
CA PRO A 898 -47.20 -14.79 35.38
C PRO A 898 -47.74 -13.73 34.42
N GLY A 899 -47.55 -12.44 34.70
CA GLY A 899 -47.95 -11.35 33.82
C GLY A 899 -46.78 -10.47 33.37
N ALA A 900 -45.54 -10.87 33.67
CA ALA A 900 -44.36 -10.31 33.05
C ALA A 900 -44.48 -10.51 31.54
N THR A 901 -44.06 -9.50 30.79
CA THR A 901 -43.91 -9.63 29.35
C THR A 901 -42.51 -10.19 29.11
N GLU A 902 -42.39 -11.29 28.39
CA GLU A 902 -41.09 -11.82 27.97
C GLU A 902 -40.20 -10.69 27.45
N THR A 903 -39.01 -10.57 28.02
CA THR A 903 -37.97 -9.68 27.53
C THR A 903 -36.82 -10.52 27.01
N CYS A 904 -36.36 -10.24 25.79
CA CYS A 904 -35.36 -11.01 25.05
C CYS A 904 -34.00 -11.04 25.80
N ASN A 905 -33.90 -11.93 26.80
CA ASN A 905 -32.95 -11.90 27.92
C ASN A 905 -32.43 -13.31 28.33
N GLY A 906 -33.12 -14.39 27.94
CA GLY A 906 -32.74 -15.78 28.23
C GLY A 906 -33.34 -16.40 29.51
N LYS A 907 -34.32 -15.76 30.15
CA LYS A 907 -35.13 -16.28 31.27
C LYS A 907 -36.55 -16.65 30.80
N ASP A 908 -37.26 -17.41 31.64
CA ASP A 908 -38.71 -17.60 31.59
C ASP A 908 -39.32 -16.50 32.46
N ASP A 909 -39.50 -15.29 31.89
CA ASP A 909 -39.98 -14.14 32.67
C ASP A 909 -41.44 -14.36 33.09
N ASN A 910 -42.28 -14.99 32.24
CA ASN A 910 -43.72 -15.16 32.45
C ASN A 910 -44.17 -16.46 33.14
N CYS A 911 -43.23 -17.26 33.67
CA CYS A 911 -43.50 -18.48 34.44
C CYS A 911 -44.25 -19.59 33.68
N ASN A 912 -44.14 -19.69 32.35
CA ASN A 912 -44.90 -20.70 31.57
C ASN A 912 -44.11 -21.98 31.22
N GLY A 913 -42.82 -22.04 31.56
CA GLY A 913 -41.93 -23.18 31.31
C GLY A 913 -41.17 -23.09 29.99
N MET A 914 -41.16 -21.93 29.34
CA MET A 914 -40.37 -21.60 28.15
C MET A 914 -39.66 -20.25 28.39
N ALA A 915 -38.59 -19.98 27.65
CA ALA A 915 -37.82 -18.75 27.78
C ALA A 915 -37.82 -18.01 26.44
N ASP A 916 -38.05 -16.70 26.48
CA ASP A 916 -38.15 -15.79 25.32
C ASP A 916 -39.22 -16.22 24.27
N GLU A 917 -40.22 -17.04 24.61
CA GLU A 917 -41.14 -17.57 23.59
C GLU A 917 -42.15 -16.53 23.07
N GLY A 918 -42.53 -16.68 21.80
CA GLY A 918 -43.40 -15.71 21.14
C GLY A 918 -42.69 -14.40 20.75
N LEU A 919 -41.51 -14.11 21.30
CA LEU A 919 -40.65 -13.01 20.84
C LEU A 919 -39.98 -13.38 19.51
N SER A 920 -40.38 -12.68 18.45
CA SER A 920 -39.70 -12.77 17.16
C SER A 920 -39.84 -11.45 16.41
N GLY A 921 -38.72 -10.94 15.89
CA GLY A 921 -38.69 -9.64 15.20
C GLY A 921 -38.02 -8.52 15.99
N GLU A 922 -37.46 -8.80 17.18
CA GLU A 922 -36.99 -7.76 18.09
C GLU A 922 -35.76 -7.01 17.56
N SER A 923 -35.66 -5.74 17.97
CA SER A 923 -34.58 -4.84 17.59
C SER A 923 -33.71 -4.50 18.80
N TYR A 924 -32.50 -5.03 18.84
CA TYR A 924 -31.50 -4.65 19.84
C TYR A 924 -31.18 -3.16 19.69
N GLN A 925 -31.24 -2.38 20.78
CA GLN A 925 -31.01 -0.93 20.74
C GLN A 925 -29.55 -0.60 21.04
N GLY A 926 -28.89 0.11 20.13
CA GLY A 926 -27.47 0.45 20.23
C GLY A 926 -26.57 -0.47 19.40
N SER A 927 -25.26 -0.27 19.53
CA SER A 927 -24.25 -1.06 18.80
C SER A 927 -23.77 -2.24 19.65
N VAL A 928 -23.46 -3.37 19.02
CA VAL A 928 -22.97 -4.59 19.67
C VAL A 928 -21.59 -4.97 19.14
N ALA A 929 -20.72 -5.44 20.02
CA ALA A 929 -19.38 -5.91 19.68
C ALA A 929 -19.11 -7.30 20.26
N PHE A 930 -18.81 -8.26 19.40
CA PHE A 930 -18.43 -9.62 19.77
C PHE A 930 -16.91 -9.77 19.66
N THR A 931 -16.23 -9.96 20.79
CA THR A 931 -14.76 -10.12 20.84
C THR A 931 -14.32 -11.53 21.29
N SER A 932 -15.27 -12.42 21.55
CA SER A 932 -15.04 -13.83 21.90
C SER A 932 -16.21 -14.71 21.45
N GLN A 933 -15.96 -16.00 21.22
CA GLN A 933 -17.00 -16.96 20.81
C GLN A 933 -18.14 -17.05 21.84
N ALA A 934 -17.81 -17.07 23.14
CA ALA A 934 -18.80 -17.15 24.22
C ALA A 934 -19.79 -15.95 24.26
N GLN A 935 -19.38 -14.75 23.83
CA GLN A 935 -20.30 -13.61 23.70
C GLN A 935 -21.24 -13.75 22.50
N LEU A 936 -20.77 -14.40 21.43
CA LEU A 936 -21.57 -14.63 20.23
C LEU A 936 -22.56 -15.78 20.45
N ASP A 937 -22.12 -16.86 21.10
CA ASP A 937 -22.95 -18.02 21.45
C ASP A 937 -24.06 -17.65 22.46
N ALA A 938 -23.85 -16.61 23.27
CA ALA A 938 -24.83 -16.07 24.21
C ALA A 938 -25.79 -15.05 23.59
N TRP A 939 -25.77 -14.84 22.27
CA TRP A 939 -26.66 -13.88 21.60
C TRP A 939 -28.12 -14.39 21.56
N PRO A 940 -29.11 -13.63 22.09
CA PRO A 940 -30.51 -14.08 22.10
C PRO A 940 -31.11 -14.20 20.70
N ALA A 941 -31.70 -15.36 20.39
CA ALA A 941 -32.22 -15.70 19.07
C ALA A 941 -33.46 -14.89 18.65
N CYS A 942 -34.13 -14.21 19.58
CA CYS A 942 -35.29 -13.35 19.35
C CYS A 942 -34.95 -12.03 18.62
N TYR A 943 -33.69 -11.55 18.68
CA TYR A 943 -33.26 -10.36 17.96
C TYR A 943 -33.05 -10.63 16.46
N THR A 944 -33.92 -10.06 15.63
CA THR A 944 -33.77 -10.11 14.16
C THR A 944 -33.17 -8.83 13.59
N SER A 945 -32.90 -7.82 14.41
CA SER A 945 -32.30 -6.57 13.95
C SER A 945 -31.48 -5.85 15.01
N VAL A 946 -30.50 -5.06 14.57
CA VAL A 946 -29.66 -4.22 15.45
C VAL A 946 -29.83 -2.75 15.05
N ASN A 947 -30.36 -1.93 15.95
CA ASN A 947 -30.49 -0.49 15.79
C ASN A 947 -29.21 0.24 16.21
N GLY A 948 -28.13 -0.06 15.50
CA GLY A 948 -26.76 0.41 15.73
C GLY A 948 -25.80 -0.31 14.80
N SER A 949 -24.51 -0.32 15.11
CA SER A 949 -23.51 -1.08 14.34
C SER A 949 -23.22 -2.44 14.97
N VAL A 950 -22.84 -3.42 14.16
CA VAL A 950 -22.36 -4.73 14.60
C VAL A 950 -20.87 -4.84 14.32
N THR A 951 -20.10 -5.20 15.34
CA THR A 951 -18.65 -5.43 15.25
C THR A 951 -18.31 -6.85 15.69
N ILE A 952 -17.49 -7.55 14.91
CA ILE A 952 -17.03 -8.91 15.21
C ILE A 952 -15.50 -8.93 15.11
N SER A 953 -14.80 -9.10 16.23
CA SER A 953 -13.34 -8.95 16.29
C SER A 953 -12.61 -9.74 17.39
N GLY A 954 -12.86 -11.05 17.43
CA GLY A 954 -12.18 -11.98 18.33
C GLY A 954 -11.35 -13.02 17.58
N ALA A 955 -10.04 -13.12 17.87
CA ALA A 955 -9.16 -14.11 17.23
C ALA A 955 -9.60 -15.57 17.47
N GLY A 956 -10.32 -15.84 18.56
CA GLY A 956 -10.90 -17.13 18.90
C GLY A 956 -12.34 -17.36 18.40
N ILE A 957 -12.91 -16.45 17.61
CA ILE A 957 -14.21 -16.64 16.95
C ILE A 957 -14.00 -17.55 15.72
N THR A 958 -14.79 -18.62 15.64
CA THR A 958 -14.73 -19.65 14.59
C THR A 958 -16.09 -19.92 13.93
N ASP A 959 -17.19 -19.59 14.60
CA ASP A 959 -18.56 -19.78 14.12
C ASP A 959 -19.40 -18.51 14.36
N LEU A 960 -20.29 -18.19 13.41
CA LEU A 960 -21.25 -17.09 13.50
C LEU A 960 -22.72 -17.57 13.54
N SER A 961 -22.97 -18.88 13.70
CA SER A 961 -24.29 -19.49 13.56
C SER A 961 -25.39 -18.88 14.45
N ALA A 962 -25.05 -18.37 15.64
CA ALA A 962 -25.99 -17.68 16.53
C ALA A 962 -26.60 -16.40 15.92
N LEU A 963 -25.96 -15.80 14.91
CA LEU A 963 -26.44 -14.60 14.22
C LEU A 963 -27.43 -14.92 13.07
N SER A 964 -27.79 -16.19 12.86
CA SER A 964 -28.59 -16.64 11.70
C SER A 964 -29.99 -16.03 11.58
N ASN A 965 -30.58 -15.54 12.67
CA ASN A 965 -31.86 -14.83 12.66
C ASN A 965 -31.73 -13.32 12.35
N LEU A 966 -30.52 -12.77 12.28
CA LEU A 966 -30.27 -11.33 12.09
C LEU A 966 -30.55 -10.92 10.63
N ALA A 967 -31.64 -10.16 10.44
CA ALA A 967 -32.15 -9.75 9.14
C ALA A 967 -31.77 -8.31 8.73
N SER A 968 -31.53 -7.39 9.67
CA SER A 968 -31.09 -6.02 9.34
C SER A 968 -30.25 -5.32 10.42
N ILE A 969 -29.40 -4.39 9.99
CA ILE A 969 -28.56 -3.54 10.86
C ILE A 969 -28.75 -2.07 10.41
N THR A 970 -29.09 -1.13 11.30
CA THR A 970 -29.28 0.27 10.90
C THR A 970 -27.96 1.04 10.76
N GLY A 971 -26.90 0.61 11.46
CA GLY A 971 -25.54 1.10 11.34
C GLY A 971 -24.65 0.23 10.44
N SER A 972 -23.35 0.21 10.74
CA SER A 972 -22.32 -0.50 9.96
C SER A 972 -22.17 -1.96 10.40
N LEU A 973 -21.71 -2.82 9.50
CA LEU A 973 -21.22 -4.16 9.82
C LEU A 973 -19.70 -4.18 9.64
N THR A 974 -18.97 -4.50 10.72
CA THR A 974 -17.50 -4.53 10.75
C THR A 974 -17.01 -5.89 11.24
N ILE A 975 -16.25 -6.62 10.42
CA ILE A 975 -15.72 -7.96 10.75
C ILE A 975 -14.21 -7.94 10.55
N TYR A 976 -13.42 -7.97 11.62
CA TYR A 976 -11.96 -7.83 11.53
C TYR A 976 -11.17 -8.50 12.66
N TYR A 977 -9.94 -8.94 12.38
CA TYR A 977 -9.07 -9.68 13.32
C TYR A 977 -9.63 -11.03 13.83
N ASN A 978 -10.56 -11.65 13.11
CA ASN A 978 -11.04 -13.01 13.43
C ASN A 978 -10.14 -14.05 12.76
N PHE A 979 -8.94 -14.27 13.30
CA PHE A 979 -7.91 -15.10 12.65
C PHE A 979 -8.30 -16.57 12.45
N SER A 980 -9.19 -17.10 13.28
CA SER A 980 -9.67 -18.49 13.21
C SER A 980 -10.97 -18.66 12.40
N LEU A 981 -11.59 -17.56 11.97
CA LEU A 981 -12.88 -17.57 11.28
C LEU A 981 -12.71 -17.95 9.81
N ALA A 982 -13.31 -19.06 9.40
CA ALA A 982 -13.17 -19.61 8.04
C ALA A 982 -14.32 -19.23 7.07
N SER A 983 -15.49 -18.87 7.59
CA SER A 983 -16.70 -18.58 6.81
C SER A 983 -17.57 -17.52 7.50
N LEU A 984 -18.36 -16.76 6.72
CA LEU A 984 -19.42 -15.88 7.22
C LEU A 984 -20.81 -16.55 7.29
N ASN A 985 -20.88 -17.87 7.16
CA ASN A 985 -22.13 -18.62 7.37
C ASN A 985 -22.64 -18.39 8.80
N GLY A 986 -23.91 -18.01 8.90
CA GLY A 986 -24.48 -17.33 10.08
C GLY A 986 -24.99 -15.92 9.74
N LEU A 987 -24.43 -15.23 8.74
CA LEU A 987 -24.94 -13.92 8.28
C LEU A 987 -25.84 -14.00 7.03
N GLY A 988 -26.17 -15.20 6.56
CA GLY A 988 -26.92 -15.41 5.30
C GLY A 988 -28.38 -14.90 5.32
N GLY A 989 -28.94 -14.62 6.50
CA GLY A 989 -30.25 -13.98 6.64
C GLY A 989 -30.22 -12.44 6.54
N LEU A 990 -29.04 -11.83 6.60
CA LEU A 990 -28.87 -10.38 6.70
C LEU A 990 -29.14 -9.70 5.35
N ALA A 991 -30.32 -9.08 5.23
CA ALA A 991 -30.82 -8.52 3.98
C ALA A 991 -30.41 -7.05 3.75
N SER A 992 -30.14 -6.29 4.82
CA SER A 992 -29.76 -4.87 4.71
C SER A 992 -28.87 -4.37 5.84
N ILE A 993 -27.96 -3.47 5.49
CA ILE A 993 -27.24 -2.61 6.44
C ILE A 993 -27.44 -1.14 6.06
N GLY A 994 -27.51 -0.23 7.04
CA GLY A 994 -27.68 1.21 6.82
C GLY A 994 -26.37 2.01 6.78
N GLY A 995 -25.28 1.46 7.31
CA GLY A 995 -23.94 2.07 7.36
C GLY A 995 -22.96 1.49 6.35
N SER A 996 -21.70 1.33 6.75
CA SER A 996 -20.62 0.75 5.93
C SER A 996 -20.56 -0.78 6.07
N LEU A 997 -20.14 -1.48 5.02
CA LEU A 997 -19.72 -2.89 5.08
C LEU A 997 -18.19 -2.97 5.08
N LEU A 998 -17.60 -3.43 6.17
CA LEU A 998 -16.16 -3.52 6.37
C LEU A 998 -15.78 -4.95 6.77
N VAL A 999 -15.01 -5.67 5.93
CA VAL A 999 -14.58 -7.06 6.23
C VAL A 999 -13.09 -7.20 5.91
N TYR A 1000 -12.23 -7.19 6.93
CA TYR A 1000 -10.79 -7.07 6.72
C TYR A 1000 -9.94 -7.69 7.84
N TYR A 1001 -8.71 -8.14 7.54
CA TYR A 1001 -7.84 -8.88 8.48
C TYR A 1001 -8.45 -10.18 9.08
N ASN A 1002 -9.15 -10.98 8.26
CA ASN A 1002 -9.65 -12.31 8.66
C ASN A 1002 -8.91 -13.39 7.86
N PHE A 1003 -7.71 -13.76 8.28
CA PHE A 1003 -6.74 -14.49 7.43
C PHE A 1003 -7.15 -15.91 7.00
N GLN A 1004 -8.06 -16.57 7.71
CA GLN A 1004 -8.60 -17.88 7.28
C GLN A 1004 -9.92 -17.80 6.54
N LEU A 1005 -10.53 -16.61 6.46
CA LEU A 1005 -11.87 -16.41 5.92
C LEU A 1005 -11.85 -16.58 4.39
N ALA A 1006 -12.40 -17.69 3.91
CA ALA A 1006 -12.44 -18.07 2.49
C ALA A 1006 -13.86 -18.20 1.91
N ASP A 1007 -14.89 -18.21 2.76
CA ASP A 1007 -16.30 -18.24 2.35
C ASP A 1007 -17.05 -17.00 2.86
N CYS A 1008 -17.39 -16.12 1.92
CA CYS A 1008 -18.09 -14.86 2.17
C CYS A 1008 -19.43 -14.77 1.44
N CYS A 1009 -19.98 -15.88 0.94
CA CYS A 1009 -21.17 -15.82 0.11
C CYS A 1009 -22.41 -15.33 0.87
N ALA A 1010 -22.44 -15.47 2.19
CA ALA A 1010 -23.46 -14.90 3.07
C ALA A 1010 -23.67 -13.38 2.89
N ILE A 1011 -22.62 -12.60 2.58
CA ILE A 1011 -22.71 -11.13 2.42
C ILE A 1011 -22.77 -10.67 0.95
N HIS A 1012 -22.80 -11.60 -0.01
CA HIS A 1012 -22.83 -11.29 -1.45
C HIS A 1012 -24.07 -10.45 -1.84
N GLY A 1013 -25.21 -10.65 -1.17
CA GLY A 1013 -26.41 -9.82 -1.35
C GLY A 1013 -26.21 -8.36 -0.91
N LEU A 1014 -25.50 -8.14 0.19
CA LEU A 1014 -25.21 -6.80 0.74
C LEU A 1014 -24.20 -6.04 -0.13
N LEU A 1015 -23.20 -6.72 -0.70
CA LEU A 1015 -22.28 -6.15 -1.67
C LEU A 1015 -22.99 -5.67 -2.94
N ASN A 1016 -24.09 -6.31 -3.34
CA ASN A 1016 -24.92 -5.85 -4.46
C ASN A 1016 -26.05 -4.89 -4.04
N GLY A 1017 -26.22 -4.67 -2.73
CA GLY A 1017 -27.15 -3.69 -2.16
C GLY A 1017 -26.62 -2.25 -2.21
N GLY A 1018 -27.51 -1.29 -1.93
CA GLY A 1018 -27.26 0.16 -1.97
C GLY A 1018 -26.37 0.73 -0.86
N VAL A 1019 -25.46 -0.08 -0.31
CA VAL A 1019 -24.47 0.30 0.71
C VAL A 1019 -23.48 1.30 0.10
N ALA A 1020 -23.32 2.46 0.74
CA ALA A 1020 -22.51 3.56 0.19
C ALA A 1020 -20.99 3.33 0.29
N THR A 1021 -20.54 2.60 1.32
CA THR A 1021 -19.13 2.33 1.60
C THR A 1021 -18.91 0.84 1.80
N LYS A 1022 -18.09 0.23 0.96
CA LYS A 1022 -17.73 -1.20 0.99
C LYS A 1022 -16.21 -1.31 0.99
N LEU A 1023 -15.63 -1.99 1.98
CA LEU A 1023 -14.20 -2.29 2.02
C LEU A 1023 -14.00 -3.75 2.43
N VAL A 1024 -13.35 -4.51 1.54
CA VAL A 1024 -13.01 -5.91 1.74
C VAL A 1024 -11.56 -6.08 1.30
N PHE A 1025 -10.66 -6.45 2.23
CA PHE A 1025 -9.20 -6.52 2.01
C PHE A 1025 -8.49 -7.25 3.18
N TYR A 1026 -7.31 -7.84 2.96
CA TYR A 1026 -6.59 -8.69 3.92
C TYR A 1026 -7.41 -9.87 4.50
N ASN A 1027 -8.20 -10.54 3.66
CA ASN A 1027 -8.78 -11.86 3.97
C ASN A 1027 -8.14 -12.93 3.05
N LYS A 1028 -8.59 -14.19 3.13
CA LYS A 1028 -8.10 -15.24 2.23
C LYS A 1028 -8.68 -15.07 0.81
N THR A 1029 -7.98 -15.59 -0.20
CA THR A 1029 -8.42 -15.55 -1.61
C THR A 1029 -9.82 -16.16 -1.76
N GLY A 1030 -10.71 -15.45 -2.48
CA GLY A 1030 -12.15 -15.71 -2.54
C GLY A 1030 -12.99 -14.77 -1.65
N CYS A 1031 -12.33 -14.15 -0.67
CA CYS A 1031 -12.91 -13.19 0.29
C CYS A 1031 -12.11 -11.89 0.39
N ASN A 1032 -11.08 -11.67 -0.43
CA ASN A 1032 -10.12 -10.58 -0.24
C ASN A 1032 -10.47 -9.30 -1.02
N SER A 1033 -11.55 -9.30 -1.81
CA SER A 1033 -12.10 -8.11 -2.47
C SER A 1033 -13.57 -8.30 -2.87
N GLU A 1034 -14.30 -7.21 -3.16
CA GLU A 1034 -15.66 -7.29 -3.75
C GLU A 1034 -15.66 -8.07 -5.08
N ALA A 1035 -14.63 -7.91 -5.90
CA ALA A 1035 -14.47 -8.63 -7.16
C ALA A 1035 -14.29 -10.14 -6.95
N GLU A 1036 -13.50 -10.56 -5.97
CA GLU A 1036 -13.32 -11.98 -5.62
C GLU A 1036 -14.60 -12.61 -5.09
N ILE A 1037 -15.33 -11.93 -4.19
CA ILE A 1037 -16.58 -12.45 -3.63
C ILE A 1037 -17.64 -12.59 -4.74
N ASN A 1038 -17.76 -11.58 -5.62
CA ASN A 1038 -18.66 -11.65 -6.77
C ASN A 1038 -18.26 -12.77 -7.75
N ALA A 1039 -16.97 -13.06 -7.92
CA ALA A 1039 -16.48 -14.16 -8.77
C ALA A 1039 -16.72 -15.54 -8.13
N ALA A 1040 -16.44 -15.69 -6.84
CA ALA A 1040 -16.60 -16.95 -6.10
C ALA A 1040 -18.07 -17.33 -5.91
N CYS A 1041 -18.93 -16.35 -5.60
CA CYS A 1041 -20.34 -16.56 -5.27
C CYS A 1041 -21.30 -16.34 -6.45
N GLY A 1042 -20.84 -15.74 -7.56
CA GLY A 1042 -21.66 -15.41 -8.73
C GLY A 1042 -22.10 -16.62 -9.58
N ALA A 1043 -21.49 -17.79 -9.41
CA ALA A 1043 -21.77 -18.97 -10.22
C ALA A 1043 -23.10 -19.70 -9.89
N ALA A 1044 -23.78 -19.32 -8.80
CA ALA A 1044 -24.91 -20.09 -8.24
C ALA A 1044 -26.29 -19.83 -8.86
N ASN A 1045 -26.42 -18.94 -9.86
CA ASN A 1045 -27.73 -18.52 -10.41
C ASN A 1045 -28.09 -19.11 -11.79
N LEU A 1046 -27.60 -20.31 -12.09
CA LEU A 1046 -28.06 -21.13 -13.21
C LEU A 1046 -28.57 -22.50 -12.71
N LEU A 1047 -29.76 -22.52 -12.11
CA LEU A 1047 -30.81 -23.55 -12.30
C LEU A 1047 -32.07 -23.24 -11.47
N ALA A 1048 -33.24 -23.54 -12.05
CA ALA A 1048 -34.59 -23.56 -11.43
C ALA A 1048 -35.23 -22.22 -10.97
N ALA A 1049 -35.96 -21.58 -11.89
CA ALA A 1049 -37.27 -20.98 -11.57
C ALA A 1049 -38.35 -22.08 -11.62
N PRO A 1050 -39.51 -21.94 -10.96
CA PRO A 1050 -40.61 -21.26 -11.65
C PRO A 1050 -41.63 -20.49 -10.78
N GLY A 1051 -42.15 -19.37 -11.34
CA GLY A 1051 -43.54 -18.93 -11.11
C GLY A 1051 -43.74 -17.65 -10.31
N GLY A 1052 -44.20 -16.58 -10.96
CA GLY A 1052 -44.64 -15.35 -10.30
C GLY A 1052 -44.61 -14.13 -11.23
N SER A 1053 -45.78 -13.71 -11.72
CA SER A 1053 -45.99 -12.65 -12.71
C SER A 1053 -45.20 -11.35 -12.56
N SER A 1054 -44.80 -10.79 -13.70
CA SER A 1054 -44.31 -9.42 -13.84
C SER A 1054 -45.30 -8.34 -13.38
N SER A 1055 -44.79 -7.26 -12.77
CA SER A 1055 -45.34 -5.92 -12.98
C SER A 1055 -44.22 -4.87 -12.99
N THR A 1056 -43.76 -4.49 -14.18
CA THR A 1056 -42.98 -3.27 -14.38
C THR A 1056 -43.89 -2.05 -14.24
N SER A 1057 -43.62 -1.17 -13.27
CA SER A 1057 -44.21 0.17 -13.23
C SER A 1057 -43.19 1.21 -12.76
N SER A 1058 -42.55 1.84 -13.75
CA SER A 1058 -42.19 3.27 -13.78
C SER A 1058 -41.86 3.97 -12.45
N PHE A 1059 -40.59 4.30 -12.25
CA PHE A 1059 -40.18 5.37 -11.34
C PHE A 1059 -40.80 6.71 -11.80
N SER A 1060 -41.82 7.19 -11.07
CA SER A 1060 -42.29 8.57 -11.19
C SER A 1060 -41.47 9.48 -10.27
N ASN A 1061 -40.85 10.51 -10.85
CA ASN A 1061 -40.12 11.53 -10.08
C ASN A 1061 -41.02 12.25 -9.07
N ILE A 1062 -40.86 11.90 -7.80
CA ILE A 1062 -41.16 12.67 -6.58
C ILE A 1062 -40.01 12.28 -5.63
N ASP A 1063 -39.18 13.16 -5.10
CA ASP A 1063 -39.43 14.54 -4.66
C ASP A 1063 -38.30 15.50 -5.06
N ALA A 1064 -38.61 16.80 -5.17
CA ALA A 1064 -37.63 17.84 -5.43
C ALA A 1064 -37.58 18.83 -4.26
N GLN A 1065 -36.36 19.23 -3.87
CA GLN A 1065 -36.05 20.30 -2.91
C GLN A 1065 -36.14 19.97 -1.40
N LYS A 1066 -35.15 19.21 -0.91
CA LYS A 1066 -34.51 19.50 0.38
C LYS A 1066 -33.03 19.81 0.14
N THR A 1067 -32.62 21.05 0.40
CA THR A 1067 -31.24 21.53 0.17
C THR A 1067 -30.82 22.48 1.29
N MET A 1068 -29.62 22.29 1.83
CA MET A 1068 -28.97 23.22 2.75
C MET A 1068 -28.07 24.18 1.96
N GLN A 1069 -28.05 25.46 2.33
CA GLN A 1069 -27.18 26.48 1.73
C GLN A 1069 -26.46 27.26 2.82
N ILE A 1070 -25.18 27.58 2.57
CA ILE A 1070 -24.31 28.30 3.52
C ILE A 1070 -23.83 29.59 2.87
N PHE A 1071 -24.11 30.75 3.48
CA PHE A 1071 -23.62 32.04 2.99
C PHE A 1071 -23.45 33.11 4.09
N PRO A 1072 -22.47 34.02 3.98
CA PRO A 1072 -21.34 33.97 3.05
C PRO A 1072 -20.41 32.79 3.37
N ASN A 1073 -19.77 32.23 2.34
CA ASN A 1073 -18.79 31.15 2.47
C ASN A 1073 -17.75 31.31 1.34
N PRO A 1074 -16.51 31.77 1.60
CA PRO A 1074 -15.93 32.03 2.92
C PRO A 1074 -16.64 33.10 3.76
N THR A 1075 -16.46 33.03 5.09
CA THR A 1075 -16.95 34.01 6.07
C THR A 1075 -15.80 34.58 6.91
N SER A 1076 -15.96 35.80 7.41
CA SER A 1076 -15.06 36.43 8.39
C SER A 1076 -15.68 36.59 9.79
N GLY A 1077 -16.73 35.82 10.09
CA GLY A 1077 -17.36 35.78 11.39
C GLY A 1077 -18.72 35.11 11.33
N ILE A 1078 -19.75 35.83 10.89
CA ILE A 1078 -21.12 35.31 10.89
C ILE A 1078 -21.40 34.53 9.59
N VAL A 1079 -21.97 33.34 9.72
CA VAL A 1079 -22.44 32.53 8.58
C VAL A 1079 -23.92 32.17 8.76
N THR A 1080 -24.68 32.24 7.68
CA THR A 1080 -26.10 31.87 7.65
C THR A 1080 -26.27 30.51 7.01
N LEU A 1081 -26.87 29.58 7.73
CA LEU A 1081 -27.38 28.32 7.22
C LEU A 1081 -28.84 28.53 6.81
N LYS A 1082 -29.18 28.28 5.56
CA LYS A 1082 -30.55 28.31 5.04
C LYS A 1082 -30.99 26.89 4.67
N LEU A 1083 -32.16 26.50 5.13
CA LEU A 1083 -32.77 25.20 4.88
C LEU A 1083 -34.03 25.41 4.02
N ASN A 1084 -34.13 24.71 2.89
CA ASN A 1084 -35.39 24.65 2.15
C ASN A 1084 -36.27 23.54 2.74
N GLY A 1085 -37.24 23.95 3.57
CA GLY A 1085 -38.23 23.08 4.23
C GLY A 1085 -38.69 23.64 5.58
N SER A 1086 -39.69 23.00 6.18
CA SER A 1086 -40.12 23.24 7.57
C SER A 1086 -39.75 22.01 8.40
N PHE A 1087 -38.89 22.18 9.40
CA PHE A 1087 -38.32 21.10 10.21
C PHE A 1087 -38.55 21.39 11.68
N LYS A 1088 -39.12 20.44 12.43
CA LYS A 1088 -39.58 20.71 13.81
C LYS A 1088 -38.52 20.45 14.87
N THR A 1089 -37.59 19.54 14.60
CA THR A 1089 -36.60 19.05 15.56
C THR A 1089 -35.30 18.66 14.86
N GLY A 1090 -34.17 18.90 15.51
CA GLY A 1090 -32.88 18.45 14.97
C GLY A 1090 -31.66 18.80 15.81
N GLN A 1091 -30.51 18.35 15.33
CA GLN A 1091 -29.19 18.59 15.92
C GLN A 1091 -28.26 19.23 14.89
N LEU A 1092 -27.55 20.28 15.30
CA LEU A 1092 -26.50 20.94 14.54
C LEU A 1092 -25.16 20.71 15.24
N GLN A 1093 -24.17 20.24 14.49
CA GLN A 1093 -22.80 20.07 14.96
C GLN A 1093 -21.83 20.75 14.00
N VAL A 1094 -20.81 21.41 14.53
CA VAL A 1094 -19.68 21.91 13.73
C VAL A 1094 -18.42 21.20 14.19
N PHE A 1095 -17.65 20.69 13.24
CA PHE A 1095 -16.40 19.99 13.46
C PHE A 1095 -15.24 20.81 12.92
N ASP A 1096 -14.10 20.79 13.61
CA ASP A 1096 -12.84 21.25 13.05
C ASP A 1096 -12.26 20.22 12.05
N TRP A 1097 -11.15 20.57 11.40
CA TRP A 1097 -10.50 19.70 10.41
C TRP A 1097 -9.90 18.42 11.01
N THR A 1098 -9.78 18.32 12.34
CA THR A 1098 -9.36 17.08 13.04
C THR A 1098 -10.53 16.17 13.40
N GLY A 1099 -11.77 16.54 13.04
CA GLY A 1099 -12.96 15.75 13.31
C GLY A 1099 -13.52 15.90 14.72
N ARG A 1100 -13.01 16.86 15.51
CA ARG A 1100 -13.53 17.18 16.85
C ARG A 1100 -14.71 18.12 16.74
N ALA A 1101 -15.82 17.80 17.42
CA ALA A 1101 -16.97 18.68 17.50
C ALA A 1101 -16.64 19.92 18.35
N VAL A 1102 -16.71 21.10 17.73
CA VAL A 1102 -16.47 22.42 18.32
C VAL A 1102 -17.76 23.20 18.60
N ILE A 1103 -18.88 22.80 17.99
CA ILE A 1103 -20.25 23.15 18.40
C ILE A 1103 -21.10 21.87 18.37
N SER A 1104 -22.00 21.71 19.34
CA SER A 1104 -23.13 20.78 19.29
C SER A 1104 -24.35 21.46 19.90
N GLN A 1105 -25.47 21.55 19.15
CA GLN A 1105 -26.70 22.21 19.57
C GLN A 1105 -27.94 21.44 19.08
N ASN A 1106 -28.84 21.11 20.00
CA ASN A 1106 -30.17 20.59 19.66
C ASN A 1106 -31.17 21.74 19.52
N PHE A 1107 -32.18 21.61 18.67
CA PHE A 1107 -33.27 22.58 18.54
C PHE A 1107 -34.64 21.90 18.35
N LYS A 1108 -35.68 22.58 18.84
CA LYS A 1108 -37.09 22.11 18.90
C LYS A 1108 -38.09 23.09 18.26
N GLU A 1109 -37.63 23.96 17.38
CA GLU A 1109 -38.44 24.99 16.71
C GLU A 1109 -38.35 24.87 15.18
N ASN A 1110 -39.33 25.46 14.46
CA ASN A 1110 -39.32 25.54 12.99
C ASN A 1110 -38.24 26.49 12.47
N ILE A 1111 -37.04 25.97 12.18
CA ILE A 1111 -35.92 26.79 11.68
C ILE A 1111 -35.81 26.71 10.15
N SER A 1112 -36.14 27.80 9.47
CA SER A 1112 -35.85 27.97 8.03
C SER A 1112 -34.47 28.59 7.76
N GLN A 1113 -33.93 29.36 8.72
CA GLN A 1113 -32.59 29.92 8.70
C GLN A 1113 -31.98 29.99 10.12
N LYS A 1114 -30.70 29.63 10.26
CA LYS A 1114 -29.91 29.77 11.49
C LYS A 1114 -28.65 30.57 11.20
N GLN A 1115 -28.34 31.57 12.01
CA GLN A 1115 -27.03 32.21 12.01
C GLN A 1115 -26.12 31.55 13.05
N LEU A 1116 -24.86 31.34 12.67
CA LEU A 1116 -23.77 30.94 13.54
C LEU A 1116 -22.75 32.07 13.58
N SER A 1117 -22.33 32.49 14.78
CA SER A 1117 -21.17 33.36 14.94
C SER A 1117 -19.93 32.49 15.09
N LEU A 1118 -18.97 32.68 14.17
CA LEU A 1118 -17.62 32.11 14.21
C LEU A 1118 -16.58 33.22 14.48
N GLU A 1119 -17.01 34.34 15.08
CA GLU A 1119 -16.09 35.39 15.49
C GLU A 1119 -15.15 34.86 16.57
N GLY A 1120 -13.83 35.08 16.39
CA GLY A 1120 -12.78 34.53 17.25
C GLY A 1120 -12.30 33.12 16.86
N TRP A 1121 -12.88 32.48 15.85
CA TRP A 1121 -12.43 31.16 15.38
C TRP A 1121 -11.17 31.27 14.52
N GLY A 1122 -10.30 30.26 14.59
CA GLY A 1122 -9.08 30.20 13.81
C GLY A 1122 -9.35 30.08 12.30
N ARG A 1123 -8.47 30.66 11.47
CA ARG A 1123 -8.54 30.49 10.01
C ARG A 1123 -8.48 29.01 9.66
N GLY A 1124 -9.49 28.49 8.97
CA GLY A 1124 -9.56 27.06 8.70
C GLY A 1124 -10.79 26.62 7.91
N MET A 1125 -10.81 25.31 7.65
CA MET A 1125 -11.95 24.58 7.12
C MET A 1125 -12.68 23.89 8.28
N TYR A 1126 -13.99 24.07 8.34
CA TYR A 1126 -14.88 23.46 9.30
C TYR A 1126 -15.99 22.69 8.56
N LEU A 1127 -16.50 21.64 9.18
CA LEU A 1127 -17.61 20.83 8.64
C LEU A 1127 -18.83 21.04 9.51
N VAL A 1128 -19.94 21.52 8.95
CA VAL A 1128 -21.23 21.55 9.66
C VAL A 1128 -22.08 20.35 9.26
N LYS A 1129 -22.53 19.59 10.25
CA LYS A 1129 -23.55 18.57 10.12
C LYS A 1129 -24.85 19.09 10.71
N VAL A 1130 -25.97 18.89 10.02
CA VAL A 1130 -27.30 19.20 10.53
C VAL A 1130 -28.20 17.98 10.29
N GLN A 1131 -28.66 17.38 11.37
CA GLN A 1131 -29.55 16.22 11.37
C GLN A 1131 -30.97 16.68 11.69
N LEU A 1132 -31.91 16.39 10.77
CA LEU A 1132 -33.28 16.92 10.75
C LEU A 1132 -34.25 15.80 10.40
N ASP A 1133 -35.14 15.43 11.32
CA ASP A 1133 -36.24 14.48 11.08
C ASP A 1133 -35.81 13.23 10.27
N GLY A 1134 -34.66 12.63 10.62
CA GLY A 1134 -34.05 11.46 9.97
C GLY A 1134 -33.10 11.72 8.79
N ALA A 1135 -33.04 12.95 8.26
CA ALA A 1135 -32.10 13.32 7.19
C ALA A 1135 -30.84 13.99 7.73
N LEU A 1136 -29.66 13.65 7.20
CA LEU A 1136 -28.37 14.26 7.55
C LEU A 1136 -27.85 15.12 6.39
N PHE A 1137 -27.66 16.42 6.66
CA PHE A 1137 -27.00 17.35 5.75
C PHE A 1137 -25.58 17.63 6.26
N THR A 1138 -24.57 17.54 5.38
CA THR A 1138 -23.17 17.88 5.72
C THR A 1138 -22.62 18.85 4.70
N GLU A 1139 -22.06 19.97 5.16
CA GLU A 1139 -21.51 21.02 4.30
C GLU A 1139 -20.24 21.64 4.90
N LYS A 1140 -19.44 22.29 4.05
CA LYS A 1140 -18.17 22.92 4.42
C LYS A 1140 -18.33 24.41 4.71
N ILE A 1141 -17.69 24.90 5.76
CA ILE A 1141 -17.51 26.33 6.06
C ILE A 1141 -16.01 26.68 5.97
N ILE A 1142 -15.68 27.81 5.36
CA ILE A 1142 -14.33 28.39 5.30
C ILE A 1142 -14.32 29.68 6.13
N VAL A 1143 -13.44 29.77 7.12
CA VAL A 1143 -13.26 30.96 7.98
C VAL A 1143 -11.98 31.71 7.58
N GLU A 1144 -12.12 33.01 7.32
CA GLU A 1144 -11.06 33.95 6.96
C GLU A 1144 -11.01 35.13 7.95
N ASN A 1145 -9.90 35.87 8.01
CA ASN A 1145 -9.78 37.02 8.93
C ASN A 1145 -10.61 38.21 8.45
N LYS A 1146 -11.14 39.01 9.39
CA LYS A 1146 -11.49 40.41 9.10
C LYS A 1146 -10.20 41.21 8.86
N ASN A 1147 -10.15 41.96 7.76
CA ASN A 1147 -9.15 43.02 7.53
C ASN A 1147 -9.46 44.25 8.39
#